data_AF-A0AA41MEQ4-F1
#
_entry.id   AF-A0AA41MEQ4-F1
#
_cell.length_a   1.000
_cell.length_b   1.000
_cell.length_c   1.000
_cell.angle_alpha   90.00
_cell.angle_beta   90.00
_cell.angle_gamma   90.00
#
_symmetry.space_group_name_H-M   'P 1'
#
loop_
_entity.id
_entity.type
_entity.pdbx_description
1 polymer ?
#
loop_
_entity_poly.entity_id
_entity_poly.type
_entity_poly.pdbx_seq_one_letter_code
_entity_poly.pdbx_strand_id
1 'polypeptide(L)'
;MSRRGFSGSRSLDATRPAASPAPEVQSQLQPRAKGPRPSDRRHARRTSAPLSSRAWVASEQLGPRVGSGPGWPDHHRNDAQETHNHSLEVPVTREQLNHYRNVAENVRSELAATLVKFESAQSELRELHSKMLSKEVSCQELKAEMENYKENNARKSSLLTSLRDRVQELEEESAALFASKIRTELTAHTAIKENQELMKKVAELEEKLQQCSEENEENKRQASKHSRKHEEFLIQLRDSLDPDKRSEMASEEDLILKLRELCKENAFSKEQIVTLEETVNVHEMEAKANRETIMRLASEVNREQRKTASWKEEKDKLNQDLLSAVEAKEALEREVKIFQERLLAGQRAWDASKQELSLLKESSCELEKSLKVSREVATASENQSASFREKVSGLLSGRWGPTGSTEDAILERIQEMSSQEESLRRMASQLEAQRAELVEQLGKASEAHQKTLQRAQKAEDKSETLQSQLTHLEGELVSVDVLRDNLNFEKQKYLKFLDQLSEKMKLDRMAAELGFDMRLDVVLARAEQLVRLESSAVIENKTIAHNLQRKLKTQKERLESKELHMSLLRQKIAQLEEEKQVRSALAMERDEAQLTIRKLEKKVERMQKELSVCRESNLELKAKLADTNELKASIKTLEQTKAIEDLNKSRDKLEKMKEKVEKKLMSVRSELDTAEHGAKEDKERARHMIEAVTSEMKTLKRSLEEAEKREKRVGIRKDRRGGRMLKHKRQRDDGEGRSEIGSSGEMRAANLWPSPIVIKHTKKNSPALSLTADQMVSALLDAEPPIIYSEYDPTRPFSEASMMGLLTNLADRELVHMINWAKRVPGKNAKFNFLKKFSYIFIFLNSFTDCI
;
A
#
# COMPACT_ATOMS: atom_id res chain seq x y z
N MET A 1 38.86 -12.99 49.74
CA MET A 1 38.44 -11.58 49.94
C MET A 1 39.17 -10.73 48.92
N SER A 2 38.64 -9.65 48.30
CA SER A 2 37.26 -9.22 48.06
C SER A 2 37.28 -8.04 47.07
N ARG A 3 36.26 -7.94 46.19
CA ARG A 3 35.91 -6.82 45.27
C ARG A 3 36.46 -6.87 43.83
N ARG A 4 35.50 -6.89 42.87
CA ARG A 4 35.48 -6.34 41.48
C ARG A 4 36.72 -6.61 40.59
N GLY A 5 36.62 -7.18 39.38
CA GLY A 5 35.46 -7.51 38.56
C GLY A 5 35.72 -7.11 37.10
N PHE A 6 35.82 -8.10 36.20
CA PHE A 6 36.08 -8.01 34.75
C PHE A 6 37.45 -7.50 34.26
N SER A 7 38.32 -8.46 33.94
CA SER A 7 39.29 -8.42 32.83
C SER A 7 38.58 -8.57 31.47
N GLY A 8 39.18 -8.30 30.30
CA GLY A 8 40.56 -7.95 29.92
C GLY A 8 40.59 -7.13 28.61
N SER A 9 41.70 -6.55 28.14
CA SER A 9 42.96 -7.16 27.66
C SER A 9 42.79 -8.04 26.40
N ARG A 10 43.62 -7.94 25.34
CA ARG A 10 44.75 -7.02 25.05
C ARG A 10 45.03 -6.97 23.52
N SER A 11 46.10 -6.28 23.13
CA SER A 11 46.50 -6.01 21.73
C SER A 11 47.19 -7.19 21.00
N LEU A 12 47.33 -7.02 19.67
CA LEU A 12 48.36 -7.57 18.74
C LEU A 12 48.30 -9.04 18.24
N ASP A 13 47.94 -9.14 16.95
CA ASP A 13 48.79 -9.57 15.82
C ASP A 13 48.85 -11.05 15.34
N ALA A 14 49.13 -11.20 14.03
CA ALA A 14 49.43 -12.40 13.21
C ALA A 14 48.46 -13.60 13.30
N THR A 15 47.90 -14.13 12.20
CA THR A 15 48.68 -14.78 11.12
C THR A 15 47.82 -15.10 9.88
N ARG A 16 48.36 -14.82 8.67
CA ARG A 16 48.02 -15.34 7.31
C ARG A 16 46.54 -15.49 6.86
N PRO A 17 46.17 -14.87 5.72
CA PRO A 17 45.38 -15.55 4.69
C PRO A 17 46.27 -16.48 3.83
N ALA A 18 45.65 -17.45 3.15
CA ALA A 18 46.15 -18.05 1.91
C ALA A 18 45.23 -17.54 0.78
N ALA A 19 45.68 -16.67 -0.15
CA ALA A 19 46.68 -16.88 -1.21
C ALA A 19 46.19 -17.85 -2.31
N SER A 20 46.42 -17.63 -3.60
CA SER A 20 46.76 -16.44 -4.42
C SER A 20 46.61 -16.87 -5.90
N PRO A 21 46.40 -15.95 -6.87
CA PRO A 21 46.10 -16.33 -8.25
C PRO A 21 47.33 -16.40 -9.18
N ALA A 22 47.11 -16.96 -10.38
CA ALA A 22 48.00 -16.98 -11.56
C ALA A 22 49.21 -17.95 -11.50
N PRO A 23 49.82 -18.35 -12.65
CA PRO A 23 49.62 -17.83 -14.01
C PRO A 23 49.43 -18.85 -15.16
N GLU A 24 49.17 -18.27 -16.35
CA GLU A 24 49.66 -18.66 -17.68
C GLU A 24 49.07 -19.80 -18.56
N VAL A 25 48.88 -19.41 -19.83
CA VAL A 25 49.17 -20.13 -21.10
C VAL A 25 48.14 -21.09 -21.73
N GLN A 26 47.93 -20.85 -23.04
CA GLN A 26 47.26 -21.68 -24.08
C GLN A 26 45.74 -21.95 -23.97
N SER A 27 45.00 -22.19 -25.06
CA SER A 27 45.08 -21.64 -26.44
C SER A 27 43.82 -21.98 -27.25
N GLN A 28 43.52 -21.21 -28.31
CA GLN A 28 42.52 -21.51 -29.36
C GLN A 28 41.04 -21.53 -28.88
N LEU A 29 40.00 -21.39 -29.72
CA LEU A 29 39.95 -21.27 -31.19
C LEU A 29 39.31 -19.95 -31.68
N GLN A 30 39.67 -19.58 -32.90
CA GLN A 30 38.97 -18.62 -33.79
C GLN A 30 37.77 -19.34 -34.49
N PRO A 31 36.80 -18.69 -35.21
CA PRO A 31 37.14 -17.79 -36.33
C PRO A 31 36.15 -16.67 -36.74
N ARG A 32 36.72 -15.62 -37.38
CA ARG A 32 36.15 -14.81 -38.49
C ARG A 32 34.88 -13.96 -38.19
N ALA A 33 34.63 -12.85 -38.90
CA ALA A 33 35.19 -12.41 -40.18
C ALA A 33 35.51 -10.89 -40.27
N LYS A 34 36.63 -10.60 -40.96
CA LYS A 34 36.87 -9.44 -41.86
C LYS A 34 36.56 -8.01 -41.36
N GLY A 35 37.65 -7.24 -41.14
CA GLY A 35 37.68 -5.80 -41.49
C GLY A 35 37.92 -5.59 -43.00
N PRO A 36 38.50 -4.45 -43.47
CA PRO A 36 39.53 -3.66 -42.78
C PRO A 36 39.27 -2.14 -42.68
N ARG A 37 40.19 -1.44 -41.98
CA ARG A 37 40.43 0.02 -42.12
C ARG A 37 41.30 0.30 -43.38
N PRO A 38 41.46 1.56 -43.81
CA PRO A 38 42.57 2.42 -43.32
C PRO A 38 42.04 3.78 -42.79
N SER A 39 42.50 4.37 -41.68
CA SER A 39 43.84 4.68 -41.14
C SER A 39 44.45 6.00 -41.66
N ASP A 40 44.61 6.95 -40.73
CA ASP A 40 45.47 8.14 -40.66
C ASP A 40 46.41 8.47 -41.83
N ARG A 41 46.60 9.79 -42.11
CA ARG A 41 47.90 10.48 -41.91
C ARG A 41 47.95 11.98 -42.25
N ARG A 42 48.64 12.71 -41.35
CA ARG A 42 49.64 13.80 -41.57
C ARG A 42 49.20 15.23 -41.92
N HIS A 43 49.98 16.15 -41.36
CA HIS A 43 49.86 17.60 -41.44
C HIS A 43 50.42 18.23 -42.72
N ALA A 44 49.89 19.43 -43.01
CA ALA A 44 50.59 20.64 -43.46
C ALA A 44 51.38 20.65 -44.79
N ARG A 45 51.01 21.59 -45.68
CA ARG A 45 51.60 22.95 -45.68
C ARG A 45 50.94 23.91 -46.68
N ARG A 46 50.78 25.18 -46.28
CA ARG A 46 50.59 26.40 -47.12
C ARG A 46 49.25 26.43 -47.93
N THR A 47 48.76 27.56 -48.46
CA THR A 47 49.34 28.93 -48.60
C THR A 47 48.27 30.03 -48.49
N SER A 48 48.70 31.25 -48.10
CA SER A 48 48.17 32.59 -48.48
C SER A 48 46.69 32.97 -48.28
N ALA A 49 46.49 34.10 -47.56
CA ALA A 49 45.34 35.01 -47.66
C ALA A 49 45.28 35.72 -49.04
N PRO A 50 44.19 36.47 -49.37
CA PRO A 50 44.03 37.87 -48.93
C PRO A 50 42.69 38.10 -48.17
N LEU A 51 42.58 39.00 -47.17
CA LEU A 51 42.64 40.48 -47.18
C LEU A 51 41.48 41.19 -47.92
N SER A 52 40.74 42.00 -47.14
CA SER A 52 39.93 43.14 -47.56
C SER A 52 39.87 44.11 -46.35
N SER A 53 40.02 45.43 -46.46
CA SER A 53 40.17 46.25 -47.66
C SER A 53 41.02 47.51 -47.42
N ARG A 54 41.66 48.00 -48.48
CA ARG A 54 41.88 49.44 -48.68
C ARG A 54 41.83 49.73 -50.18
N ALA A 55 40.80 50.43 -50.64
CA ALA A 55 40.58 50.77 -52.04
C ALA A 55 40.64 52.29 -52.23
N TRP A 56 41.49 52.75 -53.16
CA TRP A 56 41.59 54.12 -53.67
C TRP A 56 42.40 54.11 -54.95
N VAL A 57 41.82 54.48 -56.10
CA VAL A 57 42.47 55.24 -57.19
C VAL A 57 41.40 56.00 -57.97
N ALA A 58 41.31 57.31 -57.77
CA ALA A 58 40.88 58.32 -58.76
C ALA A 58 41.15 59.73 -58.18
N SER A 59 41.33 60.71 -59.06
CA SER A 59 41.78 62.09 -58.80
C SER A 59 40.87 62.87 -57.83
N GLU A 60 41.32 63.86 -57.02
CA GLU A 60 42.50 64.78 -57.12
C GLU A 60 43.26 65.10 -55.68
N GLN A 61 44.41 64.42 -55.14
CA GLN A 61 45.55 64.68 -54.00
C GLN A 61 46.41 63.44 -53.25
N LEU A 62 47.39 63.34 -52.19
CA LEU A 62 48.81 63.80 -51.60
C LEU A 62 49.59 63.00 -50.32
N GLY A 63 50.92 63.19 -49.80
CA GLY A 63 51.64 62.58 -48.50
C GLY A 63 53.26 62.68 -48.01
N PRO A 64 53.82 62.29 -46.73
CA PRO A 64 55.27 62.43 -46.03
C PRO A 64 55.92 61.28 -45.00
N ARG A 65 56.99 61.20 -44.03
CA ARG A 65 58.48 61.54 -43.52
C ARG A 65 58.94 60.88 -42.05
N VAL A 66 60.09 60.78 -41.20
CA VAL A 66 61.68 60.69 -40.93
C VAL A 66 62.10 60.50 -39.32
N GLY A 67 63.23 60.19 -38.50
CA GLY A 67 64.72 59.67 -38.29
C GLY A 67 65.48 60.05 -36.85
N SER A 68 66.73 59.78 -36.20
CA SER A 68 67.76 58.69 -35.63
C SER A 68 69.03 59.25 -34.70
N GLY A 69 70.05 58.76 -33.84
CA GLY A 69 70.66 57.61 -32.92
C GLY A 69 72.21 57.65 -32.27
N PRO A 70 72.71 57.08 -31.05
CA PRO A 70 74.12 57.22 -30.32
C PRO A 70 74.91 56.09 -29.35
N GLY A 71 76.18 56.22 -28.72
CA GLY A 71 76.88 55.37 -27.55
C GLY A 71 78.49 55.27 -27.11
N TRP A 72 78.97 54.65 -25.91
CA TRP A 72 80.29 53.83 -25.45
C TRP A 72 81.59 54.19 -24.44
N PRO A 73 82.27 53.30 -23.54
CA PRO A 73 83.52 53.50 -22.55
C PRO A 73 84.57 52.35 -21.93
N ASP A 74 85.70 52.61 -21.09
CA ASP A 74 86.51 51.85 -19.90
C ASP A 74 88.09 51.30 -19.79
N HIS A 75 88.79 51.15 -18.55
CA HIS A 75 89.81 50.09 -17.91
C HIS A 75 91.39 50.14 -17.32
N HIS A 76 91.84 49.39 -16.19
CA HIS A 76 93.16 48.66 -15.61
C HIS A 76 94.44 49.08 -14.60
N ARG A 77 95.34 48.15 -13.96
CA ARG A 77 96.53 48.30 -12.87
C ARG A 77 97.58 47.09 -12.36
N ASN A 78 98.82 47.17 -11.62
CA ASN A 78 99.69 46.07 -10.81
C ASN A 78 101.19 46.27 -10.03
N ASP A 79 101.79 45.32 -9.14
CA ASP A 79 103.22 44.76 -8.56
C ASP A 79 104.47 45.45 -7.67
N ALA A 80 105.67 44.96 -7.00
CA ALA A 80 106.40 43.78 -6.20
C ALA A 80 107.98 43.90 -5.54
N GLN A 81 108.66 43.01 -4.63
CA GLN A 81 110.21 42.65 -4.28
C GLN A 81 110.98 42.14 -2.84
N GLU A 82 112.36 42.23 -2.45
CA GLU A 82 113.38 41.19 -1.71
C GLU A 82 114.74 41.52 -0.75
N THR A 83 115.63 40.60 -0.04
CA THR A 83 116.95 40.83 0.88
C THR A 83 118.04 39.67 1.49
N HIS A 84 119.25 39.86 2.27
CA HIS A 84 120.37 38.84 2.86
C HIS A 84 121.56 39.09 4.06
N ASN A 85 122.61 38.19 4.49
CA ASN A 85 123.72 38.29 5.68
C ASN A 85 125.14 37.39 5.93
N HIS A 86 126.05 37.42 7.05
CA HIS A 86 127.53 36.82 7.26
C HIS A 86 128.32 36.30 8.64
N SER A 87 129.71 36.03 8.69
CA SER A 87 130.58 35.10 9.62
C SER A 87 132.07 35.46 10.13
N LEU A 88 132.77 34.67 11.03
CA LEU A 88 134.27 34.62 11.32
C LEU A 88 134.79 33.38 12.18
N GLU A 89 136.10 32.99 12.15
CA GLU A 89 136.70 31.78 12.83
C GLU A 89 137.96 32.02 13.73
N VAL A 90 138.21 31.14 14.72
CA VAL A 90 139.40 31.02 15.61
C VAL A 90 139.65 29.51 15.88
N PRO A 91 140.89 28.96 15.96
CA PRO A 91 141.15 27.57 15.62
C PRO A 91 140.61 26.52 16.60
N VAL A 92 139.99 25.47 16.04
CA VAL A 92 139.32 24.37 16.76
C VAL A 92 139.96 23.03 16.37
N THR A 93 140.24 22.17 17.35
CA THR A 93 140.89 20.86 17.11
C THR A 93 139.98 19.89 16.37
N ARG A 94 140.54 18.88 15.67
CA ARG A 94 139.77 17.94 14.84
C ARG A 94 138.66 17.19 15.60
N GLU A 95 138.88 16.90 16.87
CA GLU A 95 137.90 16.22 17.74
C GLU A 95 136.78 17.17 18.18
N GLN A 96 137.11 18.41 18.55
CA GLN A 96 136.12 19.46 18.78
C GLN A 96 135.34 19.78 17.48
N LEU A 97 135.99 19.79 16.32
CA LEU A 97 135.36 20.08 15.02
C LEU A 97 134.40 18.95 14.60
N ASN A 98 134.76 17.69 14.87
CA ASN A 98 133.84 16.56 14.75
C ASN A 98 132.70 16.63 15.80
N HIS A 99 132.98 17.04 17.04
CA HIS A 99 131.95 17.23 18.06
C HIS A 99 130.96 18.33 17.67
N TYR A 100 131.43 19.51 17.25
CA TYR A 100 130.58 20.59 16.74
C TYR A 100 129.85 20.18 15.46
N ARG A 101 130.44 19.37 14.57
CA ARG A 101 129.69 18.81 13.43
C ARG A 101 128.57 17.91 13.90
N ASN A 102 128.84 16.90 14.74
CA ASN A 102 127.82 15.98 15.23
C ASN A 102 126.73 16.69 16.04
N VAL A 103 127.10 17.70 16.85
CA VAL A 103 126.14 18.54 17.58
C VAL A 103 125.31 19.39 16.61
N ALA A 104 125.92 20.04 15.62
CA ALA A 104 125.18 20.80 14.60
C ALA A 104 124.31 19.92 13.70
N GLU A 105 124.69 18.66 13.46
CA GLU A 105 123.98 17.70 12.62
C GLU A 105 122.83 17.03 13.40
N ASN A 106 123.01 16.75 14.71
CA ASN A 106 121.92 16.44 15.63
C ASN A 106 120.95 17.62 15.74
N VAL A 107 121.43 18.84 16.01
CA VAL A 107 120.58 20.05 16.12
C VAL A 107 119.85 20.34 14.80
N ARG A 108 120.46 20.10 13.64
CA ARG A 108 119.77 20.16 12.33
C ARG A 108 118.72 19.05 12.18
N SER A 109 118.99 17.84 12.68
CA SER A 109 118.04 16.72 12.64
C SER A 109 116.86 16.93 13.61
N GLU A 110 117.11 17.48 14.79
CA GLU A 110 116.11 17.89 15.78
C GLU A 110 115.30 19.09 15.28
N LEU A 111 115.95 20.07 14.62
CA LEU A 111 115.27 21.17 13.95
C LEU A 111 114.40 20.68 12.80
N ALA A 112 114.89 19.78 11.95
CA ALA A 112 114.09 19.15 10.90
C ALA A 112 112.92 18.34 11.48
N ALA A 113 113.14 17.57 12.56
CA ALA A 113 112.09 16.80 13.21
C ALA A 113 111.06 17.68 13.93
N THR A 114 111.45 18.85 14.47
CA THR A 114 110.52 19.82 15.07
C THR A 114 109.81 20.65 14.00
N LEU A 115 110.45 20.97 12.88
CA LEU A 115 109.80 21.57 11.70
C LEU A 115 108.76 20.62 11.11
N VAL A 116 109.09 19.34 10.87
CA VAL A 116 108.10 18.35 10.37
C VAL A 116 106.95 18.15 11.35
N LYS A 117 107.19 18.17 12.68
CA LYS A 117 106.11 18.14 13.69
C LYS A 117 105.29 19.44 13.73
N PHE A 118 105.92 20.60 13.47
CA PHE A 118 105.22 21.87 13.37
C PHE A 118 104.37 21.93 12.10
N GLU A 119 104.89 21.46 10.97
CA GLU A 119 104.16 21.34 9.70
C GLU A 119 103.02 20.33 9.79
N SER A 120 103.22 19.19 10.48
CA SER A 120 102.16 18.21 10.72
C SER A 120 101.08 18.80 11.63
N ALA A 121 101.44 19.39 12.78
CA ALA A 121 100.49 20.05 13.68
C ALA A 121 99.77 21.24 13.01
N GLN A 122 100.45 22.00 12.15
CA GLN A 122 99.84 23.06 11.36
C GLN A 122 98.93 22.49 10.26
N SER A 123 99.23 21.31 9.71
CA SER A 123 98.34 20.60 8.78
C SER A 123 97.11 20.03 9.48
N GLU A 124 97.25 19.47 10.68
CA GLU A 124 96.16 19.03 11.55
C GLU A 124 95.28 20.21 11.96
N LEU A 125 95.87 21.36 12.32
CA LEU A 125 95.13 22.60 12.58
C LEU A 125 94.40 23.10 11.33
N ARG A 126 95.02 23.05 10.13
CA ARG A 126 94.36 23.40 8.87
C ARG A 126 93.20 22.43 8.54
N GLU A 127 93.36 21.13 8.79
CA GLU A 127 92.33 20.12 8.58
C GLU A 127 91.18 20.24 9.59
N LEU A 128 91.49 20.45 10.88
CA LEU A 128 90.52 20.71 11.94
C LEU A 128 89.76 22.02 11.68
N HIS A 129 90.43 23.07 11.22
CA HIS A 129 89.78 24.32 10.82
C HIS A 129 88.88 24.11 9.59
N SER A 130 89.31 23.32 8.60
CA SER A 130 88.47 22.95 7.45
C SER A 130 87.26 22.09 7.86
N LYS A 131 87.44 21.15 8.80
CA LYS A 131 86.34 20.35 9.37
C LYS A 131 85.38 21.23 10.17
N MET A 132 85.88 22.14 11.00
CA MET A 132 85.09 23.13 11.73
C MET A 132 84.29 24.02 10.79
N LEU A 133 84.91 24.56 9.73
CA LEU A 133 84.21 25.33 8.70
C LEU A 133 83.14 24.50 7.99
N SER A 134 83.42 23.24 7.61
CA SER A 134 82.41 22.36 7.00
C SER A 134 81.23 22.06 7.94
N LYS A 135 81.47 22.02 9.26
CA LYS A 135 80.43 21.84 10.27
C LYS A 135 79.66 23.13 10.56
N GLU A 136 80.30 24.29 10.53
CA GLU A 136 79.59 25.57 10.63
C GLU A 136 78.72 25.81 9.38
N VAL A 137 79.21 25.50 8.17
CA VAL A 137 78.39 25.51 6.94
C VAL A 137 77.19 24.56 7.08
N SER A 138 77.41 23.30 7.49
CA SER A 138 76.31 22.35 7.72
C SER A 138 75.34 22.80 8.82
N CYS A 139 75.81 23.48 9.86
CA CYS A 139 74.96 24.11 10.87
C CYS A 139 74.21 25.34 10.32
N GLN A 140 74.76 26.08 9.35
CA GLN A 140 74.07 27.18 8.66
C GLN A 140 73.02 26.66 7.67
N GLU A 141 73.30 25.57 6.97
CA GLU A 141 72.33 24.83 6.13
C GLU A 141 71.15 24.33 6.99
N LEU A 142 71.43 23.66 8.12
CA LEU A 142 70.38 23.20 9.04
C LEU A 142 69.60 24.36 9.72
N LYS A 143 70.26 25.50 10.00
CA LYS A 143 69.57 26.72 10.45
C LYS A 143 68.64 27.24 9.35
N ALA A 144 69.10 27.33 8.10
CA ALA A 144 68.30 27.79 6.97
C ALA A 144 67.14 26.83 6.66
N GLU A 145 67.35 25.51 6.75
CA GLU A 145 66.29 24.52 6.62
C GLU A 145 65.26 24.61 7.76
N MET A 146 65.71 24.80 9.02
CA MET A 146 64.82 25.08 10.15
C MET A 146 64.00 26.35 9.94
N GLU A 147 64.59 27.46 9.47
CA GLU A 147 63.84 28.68 9.17
C GLU A 147 62.88 28.48 7.98
N ASN A 148 63.27 27.74 6.94
CA ASN A 148 62.36 27.32 5.86
C ASN A 148 61.18 26.48 6.39
N TYR A 149 61.41 25.58 7.36
CA TYR A 149 60.34 24.82 8.02
C TYR A 149 59.44 25.71 8.88
N LYS A 150 60.00 26.66 9.64
CA LYS A 150 59.24 27.66 10.41
C LYS A 150 58.40 28.55 9.49
N GLU A 151 58.97 29.03 8.38
CA GLU A 151 58.26 29.87 7.42
C GLU A 151 57.17 29.08 6.69
N ASN A 152 57.44 27.83 6.27
CA ASN A 152 56.44 26.93 5.71
C ASN A 152 55.30 26.66 6.71
N ASN A 153 55.62 26.49 8.00
CA ASN A 153 54.62 26.33 9.05
C ASN A 153 53.84 27.62 9.32
N ALA A 154 54.49 28.80 9.28
CA ALA A 154 53.84 30.10 9.41
C ALA A 154 52.92 30.40 8.23
N ARG A 155 53.36 30.12 6.99
CA ARG A 155 52.56 30.19 5.76
C ARG A 155 51.35 29.24 5.85
N LYS A 156 51.54 28.00 6.30
CA LYS A 156 50.44 27.03 6.54
C LYS A 156 49.49 27.46 7.65
N SER A 157 49.99 28.04 8.74
CA SER A 157 49.17 28.55 9.84
C SER A 157 48.39 29.80 9.43
N SER A 158 49.00 30.70 8.67
CA SER A 158 48.34 31.88 8.08
C SER A 158 47.27 31.47 7.07
N LEU A 159 47.54 30.46 6.23
CA LEU A 159 46.54 29.86 5.34
C LEU A 159 45.42 29.17 6.14
N LEU A 160 45.71 28.46 7.23
CA LEU A 160 44.70 27.85 8.09
C LEU A 160 43.85 28.88 8.84
N THR A 161 44.43 30.00 9.27
CA THR A 161 43.68 31.13 9.83
C THR A 161 42.80 31.75 8.74
N SER A 162 43.37 32.15 7.60
CA SER A 162 42.61 32.72 6.48
C SER A 162 41.51 31.78 5.95
N LEU A 163 41.69 30.46 5.98
CA LEU A 163 40.65 29.49 5.63
C LEU A 163 39.58 29.35 6.72
N ARG A 164 39.92 29.51 8.01
CA ARG A 164 38.93 29.57 9.10
C ARG A 164 38.15 30.86 9.06
N ASP A 165 38.82 31.99 8.90
CA ASP A 165 38.22 33.31 8.73
C ASP A 165 37.26 33.26 7.53
N ARG A 166 37.69 32.68 6.39
CA ARG A 166 36.84 32.53 5.21
C ARG A 166 35.69 31.52 5.38
N VAL A 167 35.84 30.50 6.21
CA VAL A 167 34.73 29.61 6.59
C VAL A 167 33.73 30.34 7.49
N GLN A 168 34.21 31.11 8.47
CA GLN A 168 33.35 31.93 9.33
C GLN A 168 32.62 33.02 8.52
N GLU A 169 33.31 33.72 7.60
CA GLU A 169 32.69 34.63 6.64
C GLU A 169 31.58 33.93 5.84
N LEU A 170 31.82 32.72 5.32
CA LEU A 170 30.82 31.96 4.57
C LEU A 170 29.67 31.44 5.46
N GLU A 171 29.93 31.10 6.72
CA GLU A 171 28.91 30.74 7.70
C GLU A 171 28.03 31.95 8.07
N GLU A 172 28.64 33.11 8.32
CA GLU A 172 27.96 34.39 8.58
C GLU A 172 27.19 34.90 7.34
N GLU A 173 27.78 34.81 6.14
CA GLU A 173 27.10 35.05 4.86
C GLU A 173 25.91 34.09 4.71
N SER A 174 26.06 32.80 5.02
CA SER A 174 24.96 31.83 4.93
C SER A 174 23.84 32.10 5.95
N ALA A 175 24.18 32.52 7.17
CA ALA A 175 23.22 32.90 8.19
C ALA A 175 22.50 34.22 7.84
N ALA A 176 23.22 35.19 7.30
CA ALA A 176 22.66 36.44 6.79
C ALA A 176 21.76 36.21 5.57
N LEU A 177 22.15 35.32 4.65
CA LEU A 177 21.33 34.87 3.52
C LEU A 177 20.10 34.10 3.98
N PHE A 178 20.20 33.25 5.00
CA PHE A 178 19.06 32.52 5.58
C PHE A 178 18.09 33.48 6.30
N ALA A 179 18.59 34.41 7.10
CA ALA A 179 17.79 35.47 7.73
C ALA A 179 17.22 36.48 6.72
N SER A 180 17.91 36.70 5.58
CA SER A 180 17.36 37.46 4.45
C SER A 180 16.27 36.67 3.74
N LYS A 181 16.50 35.37 3.50
CA LYS A 181 15.53 34.46 2.88
C LYS A 181 14.24 34.40 3.69
N ILE A 182 14.31 34.14 5.00
CA ILE A 182 13.13 34.14 5.89
C ILE A 182 12.41 35.49 5.84
N ARG A 183 13.13 36.62 5.85
CA ARG A 183 12.49 37.95 5.70
C ARG A 183 11.80 38.10 4.35
N THR A 184 12.44 37.71 3.25
CA THR A 184 11.82 37.77 1.91
C THR A 184 10.67 36.80 1.74
N GLU A 185 10.70 35.62 2.38
CA GLU A 185 9.60 34.65 2.38
C GLU A 185 8.42 35.17 3.23
N LEU A 186 8.67 35.80 4.38
CA LEU A 186 7.64 36.47 5.17
C LEU A 186 7.04 37.68 4.43
N THR A 187 7.86 38.55 3.84
CA THR A 187 7.38 39.68 3.02
C THR A 187 6.62 39.18 1.79
N ALA A 188 7.07 38.11 1.13
CA ALA A 188 6.35 37.48 0.04
C ALA A 188 5.04 36.85 0.50
N HIS A 189 4.98 36.18 1.65
CA HIS A 189 3.73 35.65 2.20
C HIS A 189 2.74 36.76 2.57
N THR A 190 3.20 37.85 3.17
CA THR A 190 2.37 39.04 3.44
C THR A 190 1.88 39.65 2.13
N ALA A 191 2.77 39.90 1.16
CA ALA A 191 2.41 40.44 -0.14
C ALA A 191 1.51 39.48 -0.96
N ILE A 192 1.63 38.16 -0.80
CA ILE A 192 0.73 37.17 -1.41
C ILE A 192 -0.65 37.22 -0.72
N LYS A 193 -0.70 37.37 0.61
CA LYS A 193 -1.97 37.53 1.35
C LYS A 193 -2.66 38.85 0.99
N GLU A 194 -1.91 39.94 0.91
CA GLU A 194 -2.39 41.24 0.45
C GLU A 194 -2.83 41.18 -1.02
N ASN A 195 -2.08 40.52 -1.91
CA ASN A 195 -2.52 40.26 -3.28
C ASN A 195 -3.73 39.32 -3.35
N GLN A 196 -3.92 38.37 -2.44
CA GLN A 196 -5.14 37.55 -2.37
C GLN A 196 -6.35 38.38 -1.89
N GLU A 197 -6.15 39.30 -0.94
CA GLU A 197 -7.19 40.22 -0.49
C GLU A 197 -7.50 41.30 -1.54
N LEU A 198 -6.51 41.77 -2.28
CA LEU A 198 -6.68 42.64 -3.44
C LEU A 198 -7.31 41.90 -4.62
N MET A 199 -6.93 40.66 -4.92
CA MET A 199 -7.58 39.83 -5.95
C MET A 199 -9.02 39.49 -5.57
N LYS A 200 -9.34 39.32 -4.28
CA LYS A 200 -10.73 39.23 -3.82
C LYS A 200 -11.48 40.54 -4.01
N LYS A 201 -10.90 41.69 -3.62
CA LYS A 201 -11.51 43.01 -3.85
C LYS A 201 -11.64 43.35 -5.33
N VAL A 202 -10.70 42.92 -6.17
CA VAL A 202 -10.74 43.05 -7.64
C VAL A 202 -11.83 42.13 -8.16
N ALA A 203 -11.89 40.85 -7.80
CA ALA A 203 -12.98 39.95 -8.20
C ALA A 203 -14.35 40.43 -7.72
N GLU A 204 -14.46 41.01 -6.52
CA GLU A 204 -15.69 41.65 -6.02
C GLU A 204 -16.04 42.95 -6.77
N LEU A 205 -15.05 43.73 -7.20
CA LEU A 205 -15.25 44.96 -7.98
C LEU A 205 -15.48 44.66 -9.46
N GLU A 206 -14.93 43.57 -9.99
CA GLU A 206 -15.21 42.99 -11.28
C GLU A 206 -16.58 42.33 -11.28
N GLU A 207 -16.99 41.64 -10.20
CA GLU A 207 -18.35 41.15 -10.02
C GLU A 207 -19.34 42.31 -9.92
N LYS A 208 -19.04 43.38 -9.16
CA LYS A 208 -19.89 44.58 -9.10
C LYS A 208 -19.88 45.37 -10.41
N LEU A 209 -18.75 45.47 -11.12
CA LEU A 209 -18.65 46.15 -12.41
C LEU A 209 -19.31 45.33 -13.52
N GLN A 210 -19.17 44.01 -13.50
CA GLN A 210 -19.86 43.09 -14.41
C GLN A 210 -21.35 43.09 -14.10
N GLN A 211 -21.76 43.06 -12.83
CA GLN A 211 -23.17 43.18 -12.42
C GLN A 211 -23.74 44.54 -12.85
N CYS A 212 -23.07 45.66 -12.60
CA CYS A 212 -23.51 46.98 -13.08
C CYS A 212 -23.38 47.13 -14.60
N SER A 213 -22.50 46.39 -15.27
CA SER A 213 -22.38 46.39 -16.74
C SER A 213 -23.37 45.44 -17.40
N GLU A 214 -23.80 44.36 -16.74
CA GLU A 214 -24.87 43.46 -17.12
C GLU A 214 -26.22 44.08 -16.78
N GLU A 215 -26.34 44.83 -15.69
CA GLU A 215 -27.50 45.66 -15.37
C GLU A 215 -27.58 46.85 -16.33
N ASN A 216 -26.48 47.53 -16.66
CA ASN A 216 -26.50 48.60 -17.66
C ASN A 216 -26.73 48.04 -19.06
N GLU A 217 -26.08 46.93 -19.45
CA GLU A 217 -26.37 46.29 -20.73
C GLU A 217 -27.73 45.60 -20.76
N GLU A 218 -28.30 45.10 -19.66
CA GLU A 218 -29.68 44.57 -19.64
C GLU A 218 -30.70 45.70 -19.50
N ASN A 219 -30.41 46.84 -18.87
CA ASN A 219 -31.23 48.04 -18.94
C ASN A 219 -31.17 48.69 -20.33
N LYS A 220 -30.03 48.63 -21.02
CA LYS A 220 -29.82 49.12 -22.39
C LYS A 220 -30.31 48.12 -23.43
N ARG A 221 -30.23 46.81 -23.18
CA ARG A 221 -30.91 45.76 -23.94
C ARG A 221 -32.39 45.88 -23.71
N GLN A 222 -32.90 46.01 -22.49
CA GLN A 222 -34.32 46.26 -22.21
C GLN A 222 -34.77 47.56 -22.87
N ALA A 223 -34.10 48.70 -22.71
CA ALA A 223 -34.45 49.93 -23.42
C ALA A 223 -34.40 49.76 -24.94
N SER A 224 -33.38 49.08 -25.49
CA SER A 224 -33.28 48.79 -26.93
C SER A 224 -34.25 47.70 -27.41
N LYS A 225 -34.74 46.83 -26.53
CA LYS A 225 -35.69 45.72 -26.76
C LYS A 225 -37.10 46.17 -26.45
N HIS A 226 -37.31 47.25 -25.71
CA HIS A 226 -38.56 47.97 -25.56
C HIS A 226 -38.70 48.94 -26.72
N SER A 227 -37.67 49.72 -27.08
CA SER A 227 -37.64 50.53 -28.30
C SER A 227 -37.76 49.67 -29.55
N ARG A 228 -36.92 48.63 -29.73
CA ARG A 228 -37.09 47.70 -30.86
C ARG A 228 -38.38 46.92 -30.77
N LYS A 229 -38.86 46.43 -29.62
CA LYS A 229 -40.22 45.88 -29.58
C LYS A 229 -41.30 46.92 -29.82
N HIS A 230 -41.08 48.23 -29.64
CA HIS A 230 -42.09 49.23 -30.00
C HIS A 230 -42.08 49.45 -31.51
N GLU A 231 -40.90 49.61 -32.11
CA GLU A 231 -40.70 49.74 -33.55
C GLU A 231 -41.13 48.46 -34.29
N GLU A 232 -40.63 47.31 -33.87
CA GLU A 232 -40.97 45.97 -34.37
C GLU A 232 -42.41 45.57 -34.01
N PHE A 233 -43.06 46.09 -32.96
CA PHE A 233 -44.51 45.92 -32.78
C PHE A 233 -45.26 46.82 -33.74
N LEU A 234 -44.92 48.11 -33.84
CA LEU A 234 -45.53 49.03 -34.82
C LEU A 234 -45.27 48.61 -36.28
N ILE A 235 -44.28 47.76 -36.56
CA ILE A 235 -44.00 47.17 -37.87
C ILE A 235 -44.63 45.77 -38.00
N GLN A 236 -44.36 44.81 -37.10
CA GLN A 236 -44.94 43.46 -37.20
C GLN A 236 -46.46 43.45 -37.03
N LEU A 237 -47.03 44.32 -36.19
CA LEU A 237 -48.48 44.44 -36.05
C LEU A 237 -49.09 44.96 -37.36
N ARG A 238 -48.42 45.92 -38.03
CA ARG A 238 -48.76 46.45 -39.36
C ARG A 238 -48.65 45.37 -40.44
N ASP A 239 -47.52 44.68 -40.52
CA ASP A 239 -47.24 43.58 -41.46
C ASP A 239 -48.11 42.32 -41.21
N SER A 240 -48.65 42.15 -40.00
CA SER A 240 -49.57 41.05 -39.64
C SER A 240 -51.05 41.39 -39.89
N LEU A 241 -51.36 42.66 -40.22
CA LEU A 241 -52.74 43.15 -40.37
C LEU A 241 -53.06 43.79 -41.73
N ASP A 242 -52.05 44.25 -42.47
CA ASP A 242 -52.15 44.51 -43.91
C ASP A 242 -51.38 43.45 -44.73
N PRO A 243 -52.07 42.49 -45.39
CA PRO A 243 -51.45 41.60 -46.36
C PRO A 243 -51.43 42.14 -47.80
N ASP A 244 -52.13 43.23 -48.13
CA ASP A 244 -52.34 43.70 -49.52
C ASP A 244 -51.86 45.16 -49.74
N LYS A 245 -50.53 45.26 -49.86
CA LYS A 245 -49.67 46.42 -50.13
C LYS A 245 -50.28 47.49 -51.06
N ARG A 246 -51.20 48.32 -50.56
CA ARG A 246 -51.85 49.33 -51.41
C ARG A 246 -52.44 50.58 -50.74
N SER A 247 -52.08 50.88 -49.49
CA SER A 247 -52.27 52.22 -48.90
C SER A 247 -51.08 52.66 -48.03
N GLU A 248 -50.93 53.96 -47.84
CA GLU A 248 -49.91 54.54 -46.97
C GLU A 248 -50.45 54.59 -45.54
N MET A 249 -49.78 53.90 -44.61
CA MET A 249 -50.02 53.91 -43.15
C MET A 249 -51.44 53.52 -42.69
N ALA A 250 -51.67 52.23 -42.46
CA ALA A 250 -52.77 51.77 -41.59
C ALA A 250 -52.61 52.35 -40.15
N SER A 251 -53.72 52.70 -39.49
CA SER A 251 -53.70 53.34 -38.17
C SER A 251 -53.69 52.33 -37.01
N GLU A 252 -53.32 52.80 -35.81
CA GLU A 252 -53.12 51.97 -34.62
C GLU A 252 -54.40 51.30 -34.07
N GLU A 253 -55.59 51.63 -34.56
CA GLU A 253 -56.86 51.13 -34.01
C GLU A 253 -57.27 49.76 -34.61
N ASP A 254 -57.16 49.57 -35.92
CA ASP A 254 -57.37 48.26 -36.56
C ASP A 254 -56.36 47.22 -36.04
N LEU A 255 -55.14 47.69 -35.78
CA LEU A 255 -54.05 46.94 -35.18
C LEU A 255 -54.40 46.36 -33.79
N ILE A 256 -55.24 47.06 -33.02
CA ILE A 256 -55.69 46.63 -31.68
C ILE A 256 -56.77 45.54 -31.76
N LEU A 257 -57.59 45.48 -32.82
CA LEU A 257 -58.69 44.52 -32.90
C LEU A 257 -58.21 43.07 -33.04
N LYS A 258 -57.26 42.78 -33.93
CA LYS A 258 -56.72 41.43 -34.11
C LYS A 258 -55.90 40.96 -32.91
N LEU A 259 -55.21 41.87 -32.22
CA LEU A 259 -54.52 41.59 -30.96
C LEU A 259 -55.47 40.96 -29.93
N ARG A 260 -56.74 41.40 -29.87
CA ARG A 260 -57.77 40.85 -28.98
C ARG A 260 -58.20 39.42 -29.35
N GLU A 261 -58.07 39.00 -30.60
CA GLU A 261 -58.36 37.62 -31.00
C GLU A 261 -57.23 36.68 -30.57
N LEU A 262 -55.98 37.03 -30.90
CA LEU A 262 -54.79 36.28 -30.49
C LEU A 262 -54.68 36.14 -28.96
N CYS A 263 -55.14 37.14 -28.20
CA CYS A 263 -55.24 37.05 -26.74
C CYS A 263 -56.20 35.96 -26.23
N LYS A 264 -57.27 35.62 -26.98
CA LYS A 264 -58.21 34.54 -26.61
C LYS A 264 -57.58 33.17 -26.86
N GLU A 265 -56.96 32.99 -28.02
CA GLU A 265 -56.24 31.75 -28.37
C GLU A 265 -55.08 31.50 -27.40
N ASN A 266 -54.32 32.53 -27.05
CA ASN A 266 -53.24 32.47 -26.06
C ASN A 266 -53.76 32.10 -24.65
N ALA A 267 -54.97 32.51 -24.27
CA ALA A 267 -55.60 32.10 -23.01
C ALA A 267 -55.95 30.59 -23.02
N PHE A 268 -56.50 30.07 -24.12
CA PHE A 268 -56.78 28.65 -24.28
C PHE A 268 -55.49 27.79 -24.28
N SER A 269 -54.42 28.23 -24.96
CA SER A 269 -53.13 27.54 -24.89
C SER A 269 -52.52 27.54 -23.48
N LYS A 270 -52.77 28.57 -22.66
CA LYS A 270 -52.36 28.58 -21.24
C LYS A 270 -53.16 27.58 -20.40
N GLU A 271 -54.46 27.43 -20.66
CA GLU A 271 -55.30 26.41 -20.02
C GLU A 271 -54.83 24.98 -20.36
N GLN A 272 -54.39 24.75 -21.61
CA GLN A 272 -53.72 23.51 -22.01
C GLN A 272 -52.35 23.29 -21.34
N ILE A 273 -51.56 24.36 -21.11
CA ILE A 273 -50.29 24.26 -20.37
C ILE A 273 -50.55 23.90 -18.90
N VAL A 274 -51.50 24.56 -18.23
CA VAL A 274 -51.85 24.28 -16.82
C VAL A 274 -52.31 22.82 -16.65
N THR A 275 -53.18 22.32 -17.53
CA THR A 275 -53.63 20.92 -17.44
C THR A 275 -52.50 19.91 -17.72
N LEU A 276 -51.53 20.24 -18.58
CA LEU A 276 -50.31 19.42 -18.73
C LEU A 276 -49.42 19.48 -17.49
N GLU A 277 -49.21 20.65 -16.90
CA GLU A 277 -48.47 20.83 -15.65
C GLU A 277 -49.12 20.04 -14.50
N GLU A 278 -50.45 20.02 -14.40
CA GLU A 278 -51.19 19.18 -13.46
C GLU A 278 -50.92 17.68 -13.66
N THR A 279 -50.94 17.17 -14.91
CA THR A 279 -50.60 15.76 -15.17
C THR A 279 -49.16 15.40 -14.82
N VAL A 280 -48.20 16.30 -15.07
CA VAL A 280 -46.79 16.11 -14.69
C VAL A 280 -46.64 16.08 -13.16
N ASN A 281 -47.32 16.97 -12.44
CA ASN A 281 -47.34 16.97 -10.98
C ASN A 281 -47.95 15.67 -10.40
N VAL A 282 -49.05 15.17 -10.99
CA VAL A 282 -49.65 13.88 -10.60
C VAL A 282 -48.64 12.74 -10.78
N HIS A 283 -48.00 12.63 -11.95
CA HIS A 283 -47.00 11.59 -12.20
C HIS A 283 -45.74 11.72 -11.31
N GLU A 284 -45.32 12.94 -10.93
CA GLU A 284 -44.23 13.10 -9.98
C GLU A 284 -44.62 12.64 -8.56
N MET A 285 -45.87 12.88 -8.15
CA MET A 285 -46.41 12.40 -6.87
C MET A 285 -46.61 10.88 -6.86
N GLU A 286 -47.07 10.29 -7.95
CA GLU A 286 -47.09 8.83 -8.14
C GLU A 286 -45.67 8.24 -8.08
N ALA A 287 -44.69 8.87 -8.74
CA ALA A 287 -43.29 8.45 -8.69
C ALA A 287 -42.70 8.54 -7.28
N LYS A 288 -43.08 9.55 -6.47
CA LYS A 288 -42.72 9.65 -5.04
C LYS A 288 -43.34 8.49 -4.23
N ALA A 289 -44.65 8.28 -4.35
CA ALA A 289 -45.36 7.18 -3.66
C ALA A 289 -44.85 5.77 -4.04
N ASN A 290 -44.44 5.60 -5.30
CA ASN A 290 -43.81 4.37 -5.79
C ASN A 290 -42.39 4.18 -5.20
N ARG A 291 -41.56 5.24 -5.14
CA ARG A 291 -40.24 5.20 -4.48
C ARG A 291 -40.36 4.86 -3.00
N GLU A 292 -41.29 5.49 -2.28
CA GLU A 292 -41.57 5.17 -0.87
C GLU A 292 -42.03 3.72 -0.70
N THR A 293 -42.86 3.21 -1.60
CA THR A 293 -43.33 1.82 -1.58
C THR A 293 -42.20 0.83 -1.86
N ILE A 294 -41.28 1.13 -2.78
CA ILE A 294 -40.06 0.36 -2.99
C ILE A 294 -39.16 0.38 -1.74
N MET A 295 -38.96 1.53 -1.09
CA MET A 295 -38.19 1.62 0.16
C MET A 295 -38.84 0.83 1.31
N ARG A 296 -40.17 0.85 1.41
CA ARG A 296 -40.94 0.07 2.38
C ARG A 296 -40.77 -1.43 2.15
N LEU A 297 -40.93 -1.89 0.91
CA LEU A 297 -40.75 -3.28 0.52
C LEU A 297 -39.30 -3.76 0.68
N ALA A 298 -38.31 -2.92 0.35
CA ALA A 298 -36.90 -3.23 0.59
C ALA A 298 -36.59 -3.33 2.10
N SER A 299 -37.19 -2.46 2.93
CA SER A 299 -37.07 -2.54 4.39
C SER A 299 -37.72 -3.79 4.97
N GLU A 300 -38.83 -4.22 4.38
CA GLU A 300 -39.57 -5.44 4.72
C GLU A 300 -38.78 -6.70 4.33
N VAL A 301 -38.27 -6.78 3.09
CA VAL A 301 -37.36 -7.86 2.64
C VAL A 301 -36.12 -7.92 3.54
N ASN A 302 -35.50 -6.79 3.86
CA ASN A 302 -34.37 -6.74 4.80
C ASN A 302 -34.75 -7.18 6.22
N ARG A 303 -36.01 -7.05 6.65
CA ARG A 303 -36.51 -7.56 7.95
C ARG A 303 -36.71 -9.06 7.91
N GLU A 304 -37.34 -9.60 6.87
CA GLU A 304 -37.52 -11.04 6.70
C GLU A 304 -36.18 -11.76 6.51
N GLN A 305 -35.23 -11.22 5.72
CA GLN A 305 -33.88 -11.78 5.61
C GLN A 305 -33.18 -11.90 6.99
N ARG A 306 -33.30 -10.89 7.86
CA ARG A 306 -32.76 -10.93 9.23
C ARG A 306 -33.46 -11.97 10.11
N LYS A 307 -34.78 -12.16 9.96
CA LYS A 307 -35.49 -13.27 10.62
C LYS A 307 -35.02 -14.63 10.09
N THR A 308 -34.87 -14.80 8.77
CA THR A 308 -34.38 -16.06 8.17
C THR A 308 -32.96 -16.38 8.65
N ALA A 309 -32.11 -15.37 8.85
CA ALA A 309 -30.82 -15.54 9.50
C ALA A 309 -30.95 -15.99 10.98
N SER A 310 -31.80 -15.33 11.77
CA SER A 310 -32.10 -15.73 13.17
C SER A 310 -32.61 -17.17 13.25
N TRP A 311 -33.63 -17.53 12.46
CA TRP A 311 -34.17 -18.89 12.39
C TRP A 311 -33.13 -19.92 11.95
N LYS A 312 -32.19 -19.55 11.07
CA LYS A 312 -31.07 -20.43 10.69
C LYS A 312 -30.13 -20.62 11.87
N GLU A 313 -29.71 -19.55 12.53
CA GLU A 313 -28.81 -19.59 13.70
C GLU A 313 -29.43 -20.37 14.87
N GLU A 314 -30.71 -20.15 15.16
CA GLU A 314 -31.49 -20.91 16.15
C GLU A 314 -31.60 -22.40 15.78
N LYS A 315 -31.86 -22.73 14.51
CA LYS A 315 -31.94 -24.12 14.04
C LYS A 315 -30.57 -24.81 14.03
N ASP A 316 -29.50 -24.10 13.66
CA ASP A 316 -28.13 -24.63 13.71
C ASP A 316 -27.66 -24.81 15.16
N LYS A 317 -28.07 -23.93 16.08
CA LYS A 317 -27.88 -24.12 17.53
C LYS A 317 -28.67 -25.32 18.07
N LEU A 318 -29.96 -25.46 17.73
CA LEU A 318 -30.78 -26.60 18.15
C LEU A 318 -30.21 -27.94 17.66
N ASN A 319 -29.57 -27.97 16.49
CA ASN A 319 -28.84 -29.15 16.02
C ASN A 319 -27.60 -29.46 16.88
N GLN A 320 -26.86 -28.44 17.33
CA GLN A 320 -25.71 -28.61 18.24
C GLN A 320 -26.15 -29.04 19.64
N ASP A 321 -27.23 -28.46 20.17
CA ASP A 321 -27.84 -28.85 21.44
C ASP A 321 -28.35 -30.31 21.37
N LEU A 322 -28.95 -30.72 20.24
CA LEU A 322 -29.37 -32.11 19.98
C LEU A 322 -28.19 -33.09 19.91
N LEU A 323 -27.11 -32.76 19.20
CA LEU A 323 -25.90 -33.60 19.16
C LEU A 323 -25.33 -33.81 20.55
N SER A 324 -25.20 -32.73 21.32
CA SER A 324 -24.70 -32.75 22.71
C SER A 324 -25.60 -33.61 23.62
N ALA A 325 -26.92 -33.57 23.41
CA ALA A 325 -27.87 -34.41 24.14
C ALA A 325 -27.81 -35.90 23.74
N VAL A 326 -27.48 -36.22 22.49
CA VAL A 326 -27.24 -37.60 22.03
C VAL A 326 -25.96 -38.16 22.64
N GLU A 327 -24.86 -37.40 22.64
CA GLU A 327 -23.60 -37.79 23.28
C GLU A 327 -23.78 -38.06 24.79
N ALA A 328 -24.55 -37.21 25.49
CA ALA A 328 -24.90 -37.39 26.89
C ALA A 328 -25.80 -38.63 27.12
N LYS A 329 -26.78 -38.88 26.25
CA LYS A 329 -27.61 -40.10 26.28
C LYS A 329 -26.76 -41.36 26.10
N GLU A 330 -25.82 -41.36 25.16
CA GLU A 330 -24.91 -42.50 24.96
C GLU A 330 -23.97 -42.72 26.15
N ALA A 331 -23.59 -41.65 26.87
CA ALA A 331 -22.84 -41.78 28.12
C ALA A 331 -23.65 -42.46 29.21
N LEU A 332 -24.90 -42.03 29.42
CA LEU A 332 -25.82 -42.67 30.37
C LEU A 332 -26.14 -44.12 29.98
N GLU A 333 -26.27 -44.45 28.69
CA GLU A 333 -26.45 -45.83 28.22
C GLU A 333 -25.21 -46.72 28.48
N ARG A 334 -24.00 -46.15 28.43
CA ARG A 334 -22.76 -46.83 28.82
C ARG A 334 -22.71 -47.07 30.34
N GLU A 335 -23.09 -46.08 31.14
CA GLU A 335 -23.18 -46.22 32.60
C GLU A 335 -24.24 -47.25 33.03
N VAL A 336 -25.44 -47.23 32.43
CA VAL A 336 -26.50 -48.21 32.69
C VAL A 336 -26.04 -49.65 32.42
N LYS A 337 -25.26 -49.89 31.35
CA LYS A 337 -24.67 -51.21 31.08
C LYS A 337 -23.69 -51.62 32.18
N ILE A 338 -22.81 -50.72 32.62
CA ILE A 338 -21.86 -50.97 33.72
C ILE A 338 -22.61 -51.27 35.03
N PHE A 339 -23.72 -50.57 35.32
CA PHE A 339 -24.55 -50.86 36.49
C PHE A 339 -25.28 -52.21 36.37
N GLN A 340 -25.76 -52.59 35.18
CA GLN A 340 -26.35 -53.92 34.94
C GLN A 340 -25.32 -55.04 35.10
N GLU A 341 -24.11 -54.87 34.59
CA GLU A 341 -23.00 -55.83 34.77
C GLU A 341 -22.62 -55.99 36.25
N ARG A 342 -22.51 -54.88 36.99
CA ARG A 342 -22.26 -54.89 38.44
C ARG A 342 -23.39 -55.56 39.22
N LEU A 343 -24.65 -55.31 38.86
CA LEU A 343 -25.81 -55.96 39.49
C LEU A 343 -25.82 -57.47 39.23
N LEU A 344 -25.53 -57.90 38.00
CA LEU A 344 -25.41 -59.33 37.65
C LEU A 344 -24.22 -60.01 38.35
N ALA A 345 -23.10 -59.32 38.53
CA ALA A 345 -21.97 -59.82 39.32
C ALA A 345 -22.32 -59.95 40.80
N GLY A 346 -22.99 -58.95 41.38
CA GLY A 346 -23.47 -58.97 42.77
C GLY A 346 -24.51 -60.08 43.02
N GLN A 347 -25.43 -60.30 42.07
CA GLN A 347 -26.39 -61.41 42.14
C GLN A 347 -25.69 -62.77 42.18
N ARG A 348 -24.72 -63.02 41.27
CA ARG A 348 -23.93 -64.27 41.27
C ARG A 348 -23.16 -64.48 42.57
N ALA A 349 -22.58 -63.42 43.13
CA ALA A 349 -21.86 -63.49 44.40
C ALA A 349 -22.80 -63.80 45.58
N TRP A 350 -24.01 -63.22 45.59
CA TRP A 350 -25.05 -63.54 46.58
C TRP A 350 -25.55 -64.98 46.45
N ASP A 351 -25.81 -65.46 45.23
CA ASP A 351 -26.22 -66.85 44.99
C ASP A 351 -25.12 -67.85 45.38
N ALA A 352 -23.85 -67.53 45.16
CA ALA A 352 -22.71 -68.34 45.63
C ALA A 352 -22.62 -68.36 47.17
N SER A 353 -22.64 -67.20 47.82
CA SER A 353 -22.60 -67.12 49.30
C SER A 353 -23.81 -67.81 49.96
N LYS A 354 -24.97 -67.79 49.30
CA LYS A 354 -26.16 -68.55 49.70
C LYS A 354 -25.96 -70.07 49.60
N GLN A 355 -25.23 -70.56 48.58
CA GLN A 355 -24.86 -71.97 48.44
C GLN A 355 -23.85 -72.40 49.51
N GLU A 356 -22.81 -71.59 49.75
CA GLU A 356 -21.86 -71.78 50.86
C GLU A 356 -22.57 -71.87 52.22
N LEU A 357 -23.56 -70.99 52.45
CA LEU A 357 -24.34 -70.97 53.69
C LEU A 357 -25.29 -72.17 53.85
N SER A 358 -25.71 -72.84 52.77
CA SER A 358 -26.36 -74.17 52.87
C SER A 358 -25.36 -75.26 53.26
N LEU A 359 -24.20 -75.32 52.61
CA LEU A 359 -23.16 -76.33 52.91
C LEU A 359 -22.62 -76.20 54.35
N LEU A 360 -22.48 -74.97 54.86
CA LEU A 360 -22.12 -74.69 56.25
C LEU A 360 -23.22 -75.13 57.24
N LYS A 361 -24.50 -75.04 56.87
CA LYS A 361 -25.60 -75.55 57.70
C LYS A 361 -25.64 -77.07 57.71
N GLU A 362 -25.42 -77.71 56.57
CA GLU A 362 -25.39 -79.18 56.43
C GLU A 362 -24.27 -79.78 57.29
N SER A 363 -23.04 -79.28 57.14
CA SER A 363 -21.89 -79.68 57.95
C SER A 363 -22.06 -79.35 59.44
N SER A 364 -22.67 -78.22 59.81
CA SER A 364 -23.05 -77.93 61.21
C SER A 364 -24.02 -78.98 61.78
N CYS A 365 -25.02 -79.42 61.01
CA CYS A 365 -25.95 -80.47 61.43
C CYS A 365 -25.27 -81.85 61.54
N GLU A 366 -24.21 -82.11 60.77
CA GLU A 366 -23.41 -83.33 60.87
C GLU A 366 -22.49 -83.31 62.10
N LEU A 367 -21.91 -82.16 62.43
CA LEU A 367 -21.17 -81.95 63.67
C LEU A 367 -22.08 -82.09 64.91
N GLU A 368 -23.30 -81.56 64.90
CA GLU A 368 -24.26 -81.76 66.00
C GLU A 368 -24.64 -83.24 66.21
N LYS A 369 -24.89 -83.99 65.12
CA LYS A 369 -25.13 -85.45 65.19
C LYS A 369 -23.91 -86.16 65.80
N SER A 370 -22.71 -85.83 65.36
CA SER A 370 -21.45 -86.42 65.84
C SER A 370 -21.20 -86.12 67.32
N LEU A 371 -21.44 -84.88 67.74
CA LEU A 371 -21.36 -84.42 69.13
C LEU A 371 -22.40 -85.12 70.03
N LYS A 372 -23.60 -85.39 69.51
CA LYS A 372 -24.64 -86.15 70.22
C LYS A 372 -24.19 -87.61 70.43
N VAL A 373 -23.67 -88.27 69.40
CA VAL A 373 -23.12 -89.63 69.50
C VAL A 373 -21.94 -89.68 70.50
N SER A 374 -21.03 -88.70 70.49
CA SER A 374 -19.91 -88.70 71.45
C SER A 374 -20.36 -88.54 72.90
N ARG A 375 -21.44 -87.77 73.16
CA ARG A 375 -22.06 -87.65 74.50
C ARG A 375 -22.76 -88.95 74.93
N GLU A 376 -23.41 -89.65 74.01
CA GLU A 376 -24.02 -90.96 74.26
C GLU A 376 -22.96 -92.03 74.57
N VAL A 377 -21.79 -91.98 73.93
CA VAL A 377 -20.64 -92.84 74.27
C VAL A 377 -20.05 -92.46 75.65
N ALA A 378 -19.90 -91.17 75.95
CA ALA A 378 -19.37 -90.72 77.25
C ALA A 378 -20.27 -91.20 78.41
N THR A 379 -21.57 -90.94 78.34
CA THR A 379 -22.54 -91.38 79.35
C THR A 379 -22.63 -92.91 79.46
N ALA A 380 -22.45 -93.66 78.36
CA ALA A 380 -22.32 -95.11 78.42
C ALA A 380 -21.07 -95.56 79.22
N SER A 381 -19.94 -94.86 79.11
CA SER A 381 -18.72 -95.16 79.88
C SER A 381 -18.84 -94.78 81.38
N GLU A 382 -19.56 -93.71 81.69
CA GLU A 382 -19.90 -93.33 83.07
C GLU A 382 -20.80 -94.39 83.73
N ASN A 383 -21.80 -94.89 82.99
CA ASN A 383 -22.67 -95.99 83.43
C ASN A 383 -21.90 -97.31 83.65
N GLN A 384 -20.92 -97.64 82.78
CA GLN A 384 -20.02 -98.78 83.00
C GLN A 384 -19.18 -98.59 84.28
N SER A 385 -18.69 -97.37 84.53
CA SER A 385 -17.91 -97.03 85.73
C SER A 385 -18.75 -97.12 87.02
N ALA A 386 -20.04 -96.75 86.95
CA ALA A 386 -20.99 -96.96 88.05
C ALA A 386 -21.22 -98.45 88.33
N SER A 387 -21.46 -99.26 87.28
CA SER A 387 -21.59 -100.72 87.42
C SER A 387 -20.31 -101.40 87.94
N PHE A 388 -19.13 -100.84 87.68
CA PHE A 388 -17.88 -101.31 88.28
C PHE A 388 -17.84 -101.06 89.80
N ARG A 389 -18.18 -99.84 90.27
CA ARG A 389 -18.28 -99.54 91.71
C ARG A 389 -19.32 -100.42 92.42
N GLU A 390 -20.45 -100.68 91.78
CA GLU A 390 -21.48 -101.60 92.26
C GLU A 390 -20.95 -103.04 92.44
N LYS A 391 -20.13 -103.54 91.51
CA LYS A 391 -19.45 -104.85 91.63
C LYS A 391 -18.43 -104.87 92.79
N VAL A 392 -17.66 -103.80 92.98
CA VAL A 392 -16.71 -103.67 94.10
C VAL A 392 -17.45 -103.70 95.44
N SER A 393 -18.56 -102.96 95.55
CA SER A 393 -19.44 -102.97 96.73
C SER A 393 -20.03 -104.38 97.00
N GLY A 394 -20.45 -105.09 95.94
CA GLY A 394 -20.89 -106.48 96.03
C GLY A 394 -19.81 -107.44 96.55
N LEU A 395 -18.55 -107.28 96.14
CA LEU A 395 -17.42 -108.08 96.64
C LEU A 395 -17.12 -107.82 98.12
N LEU A 396 -17.15 -106.55 98.55
CA LEU A 396 -16.95 -106.17 99.96
C LEU A 396 -18.09 -106.66 100.87
N SER A 397 -19.30 -106.80 100.32
CA SER A 397 -20.49 -107.17 101.08
C SER A 397 -20.53 -108.63 101.61
N GLY A 398 -19.54 -109.46 101.27
CA GLY A 398 -19.54 -110.91 101.54
C GLY A 398 -19.50 -111.30 103.03
N ARG A 399 -18.36 -111.11 103.71
CA ARG A 399 -18.18 -111.55 105.11
C ARG A 399 -18.64 -110.52 106.15
N TRP A 400 -18.86 -109.27 105.73
CA TRP A 400 -19.07 -108.12 106.63
C TRP A 400 -20.48 -107.49 106.52
N GLY A 401 -21.34 -108.01 105.65
CA GLY A 401 -22.71 -107.53 105.43
C GLY A 401 -22.83 -106.48 104.32
N PRO A 402 -24.06 -106.01 103.98
CA PRO A 402 -24.29 -105.10 102.87
C PRO A 402 -23.46 -103.81 102.95
N THR A 403 -23.01 -103.30 101.80
CA THR A 403 -22.23 -102.06 101.68
C THR A 403 -22.88 -101.15 100.61
N GLY A 404 -22.70 -99.82 100.72
CA GLY A 404 -23.19 -98.87 99.71
C GLY A 404 -22.39 -98.93 98.41
N SER A 405 -22.99 -98.52 97.29
CA SER A 405 -22.32 -98.46 95.96
C SER A 405 -21.68 -97.10 95.65
N THR A 406 -21.78 -96.13 96.57
CA THR A 406 -21.02 -94.88 96.55
C THR A 406 -19.56 -95.11 96.96
N GLU A 407 -18.67 -94.29 96.43
CA GLU A 407 -17.22 -94.39 96.68
C GLU A 407 -16.89 -94.19 98.16
N ASP A 408 -17.54 -93.23 98.82
CA ASP A 408 -17.39 -92.96 100.25
C ASP A 408 -17.82 -94.15 101.14
N ALA A 409 -18.90 -94.84 100.78
CA ALA A 409 -19.37 -96.01 101.54
C ALA A 409 -18.48 -97.25 101.34
N ILE A 410 -17.83 -97.37 100.17
CA ILE A 410 -16.78 -98.36 99.92
C ILE A 410 -15.56 -98.05 100.79
N LEU A 411 -15.16 -96.77 100.91
CA LEU A 411 -14.06 -96.32 101.76
C LEU A 411 -14.35 -96.47 103.26
N GLU A 412 -15.55 -96.13 103.72
CA GLU A 412 -15.99 -96.28 105.11
C GLU A 412 -16.01 -97.76 105.55
N ARG A 413 -16.44 -98.67 104.67
CA ARG A 413 -16.34 -100.12 104.92
C ARG A 413 -14.90 -100.63 105.02
N ILE A 414 -13.98 -100.04 104.24
CA ILE A 414 -12.53 -100.34 104.35
C ILE A 414 -11.97 -99.79 105.68
N GLN A 415 -12.49 -98.68 106.20
CA GLN A 415 -12.12 -98.15 107.52
C GLN A 415 -12.64 -99.03 108.66
N GLU A 416 -13.84 -99.60 108.59
CA GLU A 416 -14.30 -100.60 109.57
C GLU A 416 -13.35 -101.80 109.64
N MET A 417 -12.98 -102.37 108.48
CA MET A 417 -11.99 -103.46 108.41
C MET A 417 -10.64 -103.04 109.02
N SER A 418 -10.23 -101.79 108.80
CA SER A 418 -9.00 -101.21 109.37
C SER A 418 -9.08 -101.02 110.90
N SER A 419 -10.26 -100.79 111.47
CA SER A 419 -10.43 -100.73 112.94
C SER A 419 -10.26 -102.10 113.61
N GLN A 420 -10.60 -103.18 112.90
CA GLN A 420 -10.34 -104.54 113.37
C GLN A 420 -8.87 -104.93 113.15
N GLU A 421 -8.25 -104.46 112.07
CA GLU A 421 -6.79 -104.46 111.90
C GLU A 421 -6.08 -103.71 113.05
N GLU A 422 -6.63 -102.60 113.55
CA GLU A 422 -6.07 -101.85 114.69
C GLU A 422 -6.01 -102.64 116.01
N SER A 423 -6.83 -103.68 116.16
CA SER A 423 -6.70 -104.63 117.26
C SER A 423 -5.45 -105.51 117.15
N LEU A 424 -5.06 -105.86 115.92
CA LEU A 424 -3.79 -106.52 115.60
C LEU A 424 -2.64 -105.51 115.62
N ARG A 425 -2.88 -104.27 115.20
CA ARG A 425 -1.90 -103.16 115.20
C ARG A 425 -1.45 -102.82 116.63
N ARG A 426 -2.32 -102.93 117.65
CA ARG A 426 -1.91 -102.88 119.07
C ARG A 426 -0.94 -104.00 119.48
N MET A 427 -1.05 -105.18 118.89
CA MET A 427 -0.08 -106.28 119.06
C MET A 427 1.23 -105.96 118.31
N ALA A 428 1.11 -105.36 117.13
CA ALA A 428 2.27 -104.84 116.39
C ALA A 428 2.98 -103.72 117.16
N SER A 429 2.29 -102.84 117.90
CA SER A 429 2.94 -101.74 118.64
C SER A 429 3.92 -102.20 119.73
N GLN A 430 3.79 -103.44 120.22
CA GLN A 430 4.80 -104.07 121.09
C GLN A 430 6.09 -104.42 120.31
N LEU A 431 5.97 -104.79 119.04
CA LEU A 431 7.09 -104.90 118.10
C LEU A 431 7.56 -103.52 117.62
N GLU A 432 6.68 -102.51 117.58
CA GLU A 432 7.06 -101.14 117.22
C GLU A 432 7.90 -100.45 118.29
N ALA A 433 7.81 -100.86 119.55
CA ALA A 433 8.77 -100.44 120.57
C ALA A 433 10.20 -100.93 120.26
N GLN A 434 10.34 -102.17 119.76
CA GLN A 434 11.62 -102.72 119.28
C GLN A 434 12.06 -102.06 117.96
N ARG A 435 11.10 -101.72 117.09
CA ARG A 435 11.30 -100.91 115.89
C ARG A 435 11.73 -99.48 116.25
N ALA A 436 11.31 -98.90 117.37
CA ALA A 436 11.59 -97.52 117.75
C ALA A 436 13.09 -97.27 117.95
N GLU A 437 13.81 -98.21 118.56
CA GLU A 437 15.27 -98.14 118.75
C GLU A 437 16.01 -98.27 117.40
N LEU A 438 15.53 -99.12 116.49
CA LEU A 438 15.98 -99.15 115.09
C LEU A 438 15.57 -97.88 114.32
N VAL A 439 14.48 -97.21 114.71
CA VAL A 439 13.99 -95.96 114.12
C VAL A 439 14.74 -94.74 114.65
N GLU A 440 15.41 -94.79 115.79
CA GLU A 440 16.37 -93.74 116.17
C GLU A 440 17.64 -93.80 115.29
N GLN A 441 18.10 -95.02 114.97
CA GLN A 441 19.20 -95.24 114.02
C GLN A 441 18.78 -94.85 112.60
N LEU A 442 17.59 -95.26 112.16
CA LEU A 442 16.97 -94.80 110.92
C LEU A 442 16.69 -93.30 110.95
N GLY A 443 16.48 -92.69 112.13
CA GLY A 443 16.21 -91.27 112.32
C GLY A 443 17.41 -90.39 111.98
N LYS A 444 18.63 -90.85 112.32
CA LYS A 444 19.89 -90.21 111.93
C LYS A 444 20.15 -90.35 110.42
N ALA A 445 19.75 -91.47 109.81
CA ALA A 445 19.70 -91.62 108.36
C ALA A 445 18.57 -90.79 107.71
N SER A 446 17.45 -90.61 108.41
CA SER A 446 16.26 -89.87 107.95
C SER A 446 16.49 -88.37 107.99
N GLU A 447 17.23 -87.83 108.95
CA GLU A 447 17.70 -86.43 108.87
C GLU A 447 18.57 -86.19 107.63
N ALA A 448 19.46 -87.13 107.29
CA ALA A 448 20.26 -87.05 106.07
C ALA A 448 19.37 -87.20 104.82
N HIS A 449 18.36 -88.06 104.86
CA HIS A 449 17.35 -88.20 103.81
C HIS A 449 16.52 -86.92 103.65
N GLN A 450 16.00 -86.33 104.73
CA GLN A 450 15.25 -85.07 104.77
C GLN A 450 16.09 -83.88 104.24
N LYS A 451 17.36 -83.80 104.63
CA LYS A 451 18.32 -82.81 104.10
C LYS A 451 18.66 -83.05 102.62
N THR A 452 18.46 -84.27 102.12
CA THR A 452 18.58 -84.62 100.69
C THR A 452 17.26 -84.35 99.94
N LEU A 453 16.11 -84.60 100.57
CA LEU A 453 14.77 -84.34 100.04
C LEU A 453 14.52 -82.82 99.91
N GLN A 454 14.92 -82.03 100.91
CA GLN A 454 14.91 -80.56 100.80
C GLN A 454 15.90 -80.00 99.77
N ARG A 455 16.93 -80.77 99.38
CA ARG A 455 17.81 -80.44 98.24
C ARG A 455 17.19 -80.87 96.92
N ALA A 456 16.45 -81.98 96.89
CA ALA A 456 15.67 -82.44 95.74
C ALA A 456 14.53 -81.46 95.45
N GLN A 457 13.72 -81.11 96.44
CA GLN A 457 12.69 -80.06 96.34
C GLN A 457 13.30 -78.73 95.90
N LYS A 458 14.39 -78.26 96.51
CA LYS A 458 15.12 -77.05 96.04
C LYS A 458 15.88 -77.23 94.71
N ALA A 459 15.82 -78.39 94.07
CA ALA A 459 16.22 -78.62 92.68
C ALA A 459 15.00 -78.78 91.77
N GLU A 460 13.87 -79.24 92.29
CA GLU A 460 12.55 -79.37 91.67
C GLU A 460 11.88 -77.98 91.52
N ASP A 461 11.86 -77.14 92.57
CA ASP A 461 11.50 -75.71 92.51
C ASP A 461 12.29 -74.99 91.40
N LYS A 462 13.59 -75.32 91.29
CA LYS A 462 14.48 -74.77 90.25
C LYS A 462 14.21 -75.38 88.89
N SER A 463 13.86 -76.67 88.83
CA SER A 463 13.50 -77.35 87.59
C SER A 463 12.18 -76.82 87.05
N GLU A 464 11.21 -76.50 87.90
CA GLU A 464 9.94 -75.86 87.54
C GLU A 464 10.16 -74.39 87.13
N THR A 465 11.04 -73.67 87.83
CA THR A 465 11.49 -72.33 87.40
C THR A 465 12.18 -72.38 86.03
N LEU A 466 13.06 -73.37 85.80
CA LEU A 466 13.74 -73.59 84.51
C LEU A 466 12.77 -74.09 83.43
N GLN A 467 11.75 -74.89 83.77
CA GLN A 467 10.69 -75.32 82.85
C GLN A 467 9.77 -74.16 82.46
N SER A 468 9.51 -73.24 83.39
CA SER A 468 8.78 -71.99 83.14
C SER A 468 9.60 -71.04 82.26
N GLN A 469 10.93 -70.98 82.46
CA GLN A 469 11.84 -70.25 81.58
C GLN A 469 11.98 -70.92 80.20
N LEU A 470 12.01 -72.26 80.14
CA LEU A 470 12.04 -73.02 78.89
C LEU A 470 10.78 -72.75 78.07
N THR A 471 9.59 -72.92 78.66
CA THR A 471 8.31 -72.65 77.98
C THR A 471 8.11 -71.18 77.60
N HIS A 472 8.67 -70.24 78.37
CA HIS A 472 8.76 -68.83 77.96
C HIS A 472 9.66 -68.65 76.73
N LEU A 473 10.87 -69.22 76.73
CA LEU A 473 11.83 -69.14 75.62
C LEU A 473 11.34 -69.89 74.37
N GLU A 474 10.59 -70.99 74.53
CA GLU A 474 9.89 -71.69 73.46
C GLU A 474 8.77 -70.81 72.88
N GLY A 475 8.01 -70.11 73.71
CA GLY A 475 7.02 -69.11 73.29
C GLY A 475 7.65 -67.93 72.54
N GLU A 476 8.77 -67.40 73.03
CA GLU A 476 9.55 -66.36 72.34
C GLU A 476 10.10 -66.87 71.00
N LEU A 477 10.66 -68.09 70.96
CA LEU A 477 11.18 -68.70 69.73
C LEU A 477 10.07 -68.89 68.68
N VAL A 478 8.90 -69.40 69.07
CA VAL A 478 7.72 -69.52 68.20
C VAL A 478 7.27 -68.14 67.72
N SER A 479 7.29 -67.10 68.57
CA SER A 479 6.97 -65.74 68.15
C SER A 479 7.98 -65.18 67.14
N VAL A 480 9.27 -65.48 67.30
CA VAL A 480 10.35 -65.09 66.38
C VAL A 480 10.25 -65.84 65.05
N ASP A 481 9.86 -67.11 65.05
CA ASP A 481 9.60 -67.88 63.84
C ASP A 481 8.37 -67.34 63.08
N VAL A 482 7.27 -67.02 63.77
CA VAL A 482 6.10 -66.35 63.18
C VAL A 482 6.45 -64.96 62.62
N LEU A 483 7.29 -64.17 63.30
CA LEU A 483 7.79 -62.90 62.78
C LEU A 483 8.68 -63.10 61.53
N ARG A 484 9.51 -64.14 61.52
CA ARG A 484 10.36 -64.51 60.38
C ARG A 484 9.51 -64.91 59.16
N ASP A 485 8.44 -65.66 59.36
CA ASP A 485 7.54 -66.08 58.29
C ASP A 485 6.69 -64.93 57.74
N ASN A 486 6.23 -64.00 58.59
CA ASN A 486 5.62 -62.75 58.13
C ASN A 486 6.60 -61.92 57.28
N LEU A 487 7.87 -61.81 57.70
CA LEU A 487 8.91 -61.12 56.93
C LEU A 487 9.23 -61.84 55.61
N ASN A 488 9.26 -63.18 55.61
CA ASN A 488 9.42 -63.99 54.41
C ASN A 488 8.23 -63.83 53.44
N PHE A 489 7.00 -63.76 53.95
CA PHE A 489 5.80 -63.53 53.14
C PHE A 489 5.82 -62.17 52.45
N GLU A 490 6.13 -61.09 53.18
CA GLU A 490 6.30 -59.76 52.57
C GLU A 490 7.49 -59.76 51.58
N LYS A 491 8.62 -60.41 51.90
CA LYS A 491 9.74 -60.57 50.96
C LYS A 491 9.32 -61.30 49.67
N GLN A 492 8.50 -62.35 49.74
CA GLN A 492 7.94 -63.02 48.56
C GLN A 492 6.99 -62.11 47.77
N LYS A 493 6.22 -61.27 48.44
CA LYS A 493 5.30 -60.29 47.82
C LYS A 493 6.07 -59.18 47.10
N TYR A 494 7.16 -58.66 47.69
CA TYR A 494 8.09 -57.74 47.01
C TYR A 494 8.85 -58.41 45.86
N LEU A 495 9.28 -59.67 45.99
CA LEU A 495 9.87 -60.44 44.88
C LEU A 495 8.92 -60.54 43.69
N LYS A 496 7.66 -60.96 43.92
CA LYS A 496 6.62 -61.05 42.88
C LYS A 496 6.36 -59.70 42.19
N PHE A 497 6.42 -58.58 42.93
CA PHE A 497 6.33 -57.24 42.35
C PHE A 497 7.56 -56.89 41.49
N LEU A 498 8.78 -57.21 41.95
CA LEU A 498 10.01 -57.02 41.17
C LEU A 498 10.07 -57.92 39.92
N ASP A 499 9.53 -59.13 39.98
CA ASP A 499 9.38 -60.01 38.81
C ASP A 499 8.44 -59.38 37.76
N GLN A 500 7.25 -58.93 38.18
CA GLN A 500 6.30 -58.24 37.30
C GLN A 500 6.89 -56.95 36.70
N LEU A 501 7.64 -56.17 37.49
CA LEU A 501 8.30 -54.95 37.03
C LEU A 501 9.43 -55.26 36.05
N SER A 502 10.20 -56.33 36.29
CA SER A 502 11.24 -56.84 35.39
C SER A 502 10.64 -57.28 34.05
N GLU A 503 9.51 -57.98 34.07
CA GLU A 503 8.77 -58.40 32.87
C GLU A 503 8.34 -57.18 32.03
N LYS A 504 7.74 -56.16 32.65
CA LYS A 504 7.33 -54.95 31.92
C LYS A 504 8.52 -54.14 31.37
N MET A 505 9.69 -54.21 32.02
CA MET A 505 10.95 -53.61 31.54
C MET A 505 11.77 -54.50 30.57
N LYS A 506 11.31 -55.74 30.33
CA LYS A 506 11.98 -56.77 29.51
C LYS A 506 13.37 -57.14 30.04
N LEU A 507 13.46 -57.37 31.35
CA LEU A 507 14.66 -57.73 32.11
C LEU A 507 14.68 -59.19 32.57
N ASP A 508 13.62 -59.96 32.29
CA ASP A 508 13.30 -61.28 32.83
C ASP A 508 14.51 -62.21 32.98
N ARG A 509 15.30 -62.34 31.92
CA ARG A 509 16.46 -63.23 31.86
C ARG A 509 17.61 -62.78 32.76
N MET A 510 17.83 -61.47 32.93
CA MET A 510 18.81 -60.96 33.89
C MET A 510 18.26 -60.99 35.32
N ALA A 511 16.98 -60.65 35.52
CA ALA A 511 16.35 -60.70 36.83
C ALA A 511 16.37 -62.13 37.42
N ALA A 512 16.13 -63.16 36.60
CA ALA A 512 16.21 -64.56 36.99
C ALA A 512 17.58 -64.98 37.56
N GLU A 513 18.67 -64.40 37.03
CA GLU A 513 20.05 -64.72 37.41
C GLU A 513 20.57 -63.86 38.60
N LEU A 514 19.78 -62.88 39.07
CA LEU A 514 20.18 -61.91 40.10
C LEU A 514 19.43 -62.08 41.44
N GLY A 515 20.17 -61.85 42.53
CA GLY A 515 19.61 -61.77 43.90
C GLY A 515 18.72 -60.55 44.11
N PHE A 516 17.86 -60.61 45.14
CA PHE A 516 16.82 -59.61 45.45
C PHE A 516 17.31 -58.17 45.37
N ASP A 517 18.44 -57.86 46.01
CA ASP A 517 18.97 -56.50 46.12
C ASP A 517 19.41 -55.95 44.74
N MET A 518 20.10 -56.77 43.96
CA MET A 518 20.62 -56.41 42.62
C MET A 518 19.54 -56.30 41.55
N ARG A 519 18.37 -56.94 41.75
CA ARG A 519 17.22 -56.79 40.83
C ARG A 519 16.72 -55.34 40.81
N LEU A 520 16.73 -54.65 41.95
CA LEU A 520 16.31 -53.25 42.05
C LEU A 520 17.27 -52.34 41.27
N ASP A 521 18.59 -52.53 41.42
CA ASP A 521 19.60 -51.75 40.71
C ASP A 521 19.51 -51.92 39.18
N VAL A 522 19.26 -53.13 38.68
CA VAL A 522 19.10 -53.39 37.24
C VAL A 522 17.78 -52.82 36.70
N VAL A 523 16.70 -52.83 37.50
CA VAL A 523 15.44 -52.12 37.19
C VAL A 523 15.67 -50.60 37.12
N LEU A 524 16.42 -50.01 38.06
CA LEU A 524 16.74 -48.59 38.07
C LEU A 524 17.64 -48.19 36.88
N ALA A 525 18.71 -48.93 36.62
CA ALA A 525 19.59 -48.68 35.47
C ALA A 525 18.84 -48.80 34.14
N ARG A 526 17.85 -49.70 34.04
CA ARG A 526 16.97 -49.82 32.88
C ARG A 526 15.99 -48.67 32.76
N ALA A 527 15.41 -48.19 33.86
CA ALA A 527 14.56 -47.00 33.85
C ALA A 527 15.35 -45.77 33.39
N GLU A 528 16.57 -45.56 33.89
CA GLU A 528 17.47 -44.51 33.41
C GLU A 528 17.80 -44.65 31.92
N GLN A 529 18.07 -45.88 31.44
CA GLN A 529 18.32 -46.12 30.02
C GLN A 529 17.12 -45.70 29.15
N LEU A 530 15.89 -46.04 29.57
CA LEU A 530 14.67 -45.68 28.87
C LEU A 530 14.46 -44.16 28.84
N VAL A 531 14.64 -43.47 29.98
CA VAL A 531 14.55 -42.00 30.06
C VAL A 531 15.60 -41.31 29.16
N ARG A 532 16.82 -41.84 29.09
CA ARG A 532 17.87 -41.32 28.18
C ARG A 532 17.50 -41.54 26.71
N LEU A 533 16.92 -42.69 26.36
CA LEU A 533 16.44 -42.98 25.01
C LEU A 533 15.28 -42.06 24.60
N GLU A 534 14.27 -41.89 25.46
CA GLU A 534 13.16 -40.96 25.24
C GLU A 534 13.66 -39.52 25.08
N SER A 535 14.58 -39.08 25.95
CA SER A 535 15.22 -37.76 25.84
C SER A 535 15.91 -37.58 24.48
N SER A 536 16.66 -38.58 24.00
CA SER A 536 17.31 -38.53 22.69
C SER A 536 16.31 -38.47 21.53
N ALA A 537 15.22 -39.24 21.59
CA ALA A 537 14.15 -39.21 20.60
C ALA A 537 13.37 -37.89 20.61
N VAL A 538 13.18 -37.26 21.77
CA VAL A 538 12.60 -35.91 21.88
C VAL A 538 13.52 -34.85 21.27
N ILE A 539 14.84 -34.95 21.46
CA ILE A 539 15.83 -34.06 20.82
C ILE A 539 15.85 -34.24 19.30
N GLU A 540 15.79 -35.48 18.80
CA GLU A 540 15.69 -35.77 17.37
C GLU A 540 14.38 -35.25 16.78
N ASN A 541 13.23 -35.53 17.41
CA ASN A 541 11.92 -35.01 17.00
C ASN A 541 11.87 -33.48 17.01
N LYS A 542 12.46 -32.81 18.02
CA LYS A 542 12.61 -31.34 18.05
C LYS A 542 13.46 -30.83 16.89
N THR A 543 14.51 -31.56 16.52
CA THR A 543 15.38 -31.24 15.38
C THR A 543 14.65 -31.44 14.05
N ILE A 544 13.89 -32.53 13.88
CA ILE A 544 13.03 -32.79 12.71
C ILE A 544 11.94 -31.71 12.60
N ALA A 545 11.26 -31.37 13.69
CA ALA A 545 10.25 -30.31 13.73
C ALA A 545 10.84 -28.95 13.32
N HIS A 546 12.02 -28.58 13.82
CA HIS A 546 12.68 -27.34 13.43
C HIS A 546 13.17 -27.37 11.97
N ASN A 547 13.58 -28.53 11.45
CA ASN A 547 13.90 -28.73 10.04
C ASN A 547 12.66 -28.59 9.13
N LEU A 548 11.51 -29.11 9.56
CA LEU A 548 10.23 -28.95 8.87
C LEU A 548 9.74 -27.50 8.93
N GLN A 549 9.88 -26.82 10.08
CA GLN A 549 9.55 -25.40 10.26
C GLN A 549 10.40 -24.51 9.34
N ARG A 550 11.71 -24.79 9.21
CA ARG A 550 12.59 -24.11 8.24
C ARG A 550 12.17 -24.38 6.79
N LYS A 551 11.87 -25.63 6.43
CA LYS A 551 11.33 -25.98 5.10
C LYS A 551 10.03 -25.23 4.81
N LEU A 552 9.09 -25.20 5.75
CA LEU A 552 7.80 -24.50 5.63
C LEU A 552 8.02 -22.99 5.43
N LYS A 553 8.92 -22.36 6.21
CA LYS A 553 9.29 -20.95 6.01
C LYS A 553 9.81 -20.70 4.59
N THR A 554 10.77 -21.50 4.10
CA THR A 554 11.29 -21.33 2.72
C THR A 554 10.24 -21.58 1.63
N GLN A 555 9.24 -22.44 1.86
CA GLN A 555 8.13 -22.63 0.92
C GLN A 555 7.12 -21.48 0.98
N LYS A 556 6.90 -20.87 2.15
CA LYS A 556 6.09 -19.65 2.32
C LYS A 556 6.72 -18.47 1.61
N GLU A 557 8.02 -18.22 1.81
CA GLU A 557 8.79 -17.17 1.11
C GLU A 557 8.77 -17.36 -0.42
N ARG A 558 8.86 -18.61 -0.90
CA ARG A 558 8.70 -18.94 -2.33
C ARG A 558 7.28 -18.74 -2.85
N LEU A 559 6.25 -18.97 -2.02
CA LEU A 559 4.86 -18.73 -2.39
C LEU A 559 4.59 -17.22 -2.48
N GLU A 560 5.01 -16.45 -1.48
CA GLU A 560 4.92 -14.98 -1.44
C GLU A 560 5.67 -14.35 -2.63
N SER A 561 6.87 -14.84 -2.96
CA SER A 561 7.62 -14.42 -4.15
C SER A 561 6.88 -14.73 -5.47
N LYS A 562 6.24 -15.90 -5.58
CA LYS A 562 5.40 -16.25 -6.74
C LYS A 562 4.12 -15.43 -6.80
N GLU A 563 3.51 -15.12 -5.66
CA GLU A 563 2.30 -14.32 -5.58
C GLU A 563 2.57 -12.85 -5.94
N LEU A 564 3.72 -12.30 -5.55
CA LEU A 564 4.21 -11.01 -6.01
C LEU A 564 4.52 -11.01 -7.51
N HIS A 565 5.07 -12.10 -8.06
CA HIS A 565 5.23 -12.23 -9.51
C HIS A 565 3.86 -12.30 -10.23
N MET A 566 2.90 -13.03 -9.68
CA MET A 566 1.53 -13.11 -10.23
C MET A 566 0.76 -11.79 -10.12
N SER A 567 0.98 -10.98 -9.08
CA SER A 567 0.36 -9.65 -8.97
C SER A 567 0.97 -8.67 -9.97
N LEU A 568 2.30 -8.69 -10.17
CA LEU A 568 2.97 -7.94 -11.23
C LEU A 568 2.51 -8.36 -12.64
N LEU A 569 2.33 -9.67 -12.89
CA LEU A 569 1.77 -10.15 -14.16
C LEU A 569 0.33 -9.69 -14.36
N ARG A 570 -0.53 -9.77 -13.33
CA ARG A 570 -1.90 -9.23 -13.40
C ARG A 570 -1.91 -7.73 -13.65
N GLN A 571 -1.03 -6.97 -13.00
CA GLN A 571 -0.87 -5.53 -13.23
C GLN A 571 -0.42 -5.24 -14.66
N LYS A 572 0.53 -6.02 -15.22
CA LYS A 572 0.95 -5.79 -16.62
C LYS A 572 -0.10 -6.24 -17.64
N ILE A 573 -0.90 -7.27 -17.34
CA ILE A 573 -2.08 -7.62 -18.15
C ILE A 573 -3.08 -6.47 -18.15
N ALA A 574 -3.45 -5.93 -16.98
CA ALA A 574 -4.36 -4.78 -16.88
C ALA A 574 -3.84 -3.54 -17.64
N GLN A 575 -2.54 -3.24 -17.54
CA GLN A 575 -1.91 -2.17 -18.35
C GLN A 575 -1.97 -2.46 -19.86
N LEU A 576 -1.74 -3.70 -20.30
CA LEU A 576 -1.83 -4.06 -21.72
C LEU A 576 -3.27 -4.05 -22.24
N GLU A 577 -4.24 -4.36 -21.39
CA GLU A 577 -5.67 -4.22 -21.67
C GLU A 577 -6.08 -2.74 -21.76
N GLU A 578 -5.61 -1.88 -20.84
CA GLU A 578 -5.80 -0.43 -20.90
C GLU A 578 -5.15 0.19 -22.14
N GLU A 579 -3.88 -0.15 -22.43
CA GLU A 579 -3.19 0.22 -23.68
C GLU A 579 -4.00 -0.24 -24.91
N LYS A 580 -4.62 -1.42 -24.88
CA LYS A 580 -5.45 -1.94 -25.96
C LYS A 580 -6.78 -1.19 -26.08
N GLN A 581 -7.44 -0.84 -24.98
CA GLN A 581 -8.66 -0.03 -25.01
C GLN A 581 -8.37 1.38 -25.55
N VAL A 582 -7.30 2.04 -25.10
CA VAL A 582 -6.86 3.34 -25.63
C VAL A 582 -6.53 3.24 -27.13
N ARG A 583 -5.79 2.20 -27.57
CA ARG A 583 -5.54 1.97 -29.01
C ARG A 583 -6.83 1.73 -29.80
N SER A 584 -7.85 1.11 -29.20
CA SER A 584 -9.13 0.83 -29.85
C SER A 584 -10.01 2.09 -29.93
N ALA A 585 -10.08 2.89 -28.87
CA ALA A 585 -10.74 4.20 -28.89
C ALA A 585 -10.10 5.14 -29.92
N LEU A 586 -8.76 5.23 -29.94
CA LEU A 586 -8.01 5.99 -30.95
C LEU A 586 -8.15 5.40 -32.38
N ALA A 587 -8.60 4.16 -32.55
CA ALA A 587 -8.97 3.61 -33.86
C ALA A 587 -10.38 4.07 -34.26
N MET A 588 -11.35 3.98 -33.34
CA MET A 588 -12.72 4.49 -33.54
C MET A 588 -12.73 5.99 -33.86
N GLU A 589 -11.99 6.82 -33.11
CA GLU A 589 -11.83 8.26 -33.40
C GLU A 589 -11.24 8.51 -34.80
N ARG A 590 -10.28 7.68 -35.25
CA ARG A 590 -9.72 7.78 -36.61
C ARG A 590 -10.72 7.34 -37.68
N ASP A 591 -11.56 6.37 -37.42
CA ASP A 591 -12.59 5.93 -38.37
C ASP A 591 -13.76 6.92 -38.41
N GLU A 592 -14.13 7.54 -37.30
CA GLU A 592 -15.06 8.68 -37.26
C GLU A 592 -14.49 9.92 -37.96
N ALA A 593 -13.20 10.23 -37.76
CA ALA A 593 -12.50 11.27 -38.51
C ALA A 593 -12.47 10.95 -40.02
N GLN A 594 -12.18 9.72 -40.43
CA GLN A 594 -12.27 9.30 -41.83
C GLN A 594 -13.71 9.39 -42.36
N LEU A 595 -14.73 9.06 -41.57
CA LEU A 595 -16.14 9.17 -41.97
C LEU A 595 -16.59 10.62 -42.10
N THR A 596 -16.08 11.54 -41.27
CA THR A 596 -16.33 12.98 -41.43
C THR A 596 -15.57 13.56 -42.62
N ILE A 597 -14.31 13.16 -42.85
CA ILE A 597 -13.56 13.49 -44.07
C ILE A 597 -14.33 13.01 -45.31
N ARG A 598 -14.76 11.74 -45.39
CA ARG A 598 -15.57 11.21 -46.51
C ARG A 598 -16.91 11.93 -46.70
N LYS A 599 -17.53 12.44 -45.62
CA LYS A 599 -18.74 13.29 -45.69
C LYS A 599 -18.42 14.69 -46.23
N LEU A 600 -17.25 15.25 -45.92
CA LEU A 600 -16.77 16.54 -46.43
C LEU A 600 -16.30 16.44 -47.89
N GLU A 601 -15.58 15.39 -48.27
CA GLU A 601 -15.23 15.05 -49.67
C GLU A 601 -16.50 14.98 -50.52
N LYS A 602 -17.53 14.24 -50.07
CA LYS A 602 -18.85 14.19 -50.72
C LYS A 602 -19.66 15.50 -50.66
N LYS A 603 -19.24 16.52 -49.90
CA LYS A 603 -19.76 17.90 -50.04
C LYS A 603 -18.94 18.68 -51.06
N VAL A 604 -17.61 18.57 -51.03
CA VAL A 604 -16.69 19.21 -51.99
C VAL A 604 -16.97 18.74 -53.41
N GLU A 605 -17.17 17.44 -53.65
CA GLU A 605 -17.59 16.91 -54.96
C GLU A 605 -18.90 17.54 -55.46
N ARG A 606 -19.89 17.75 -54.58
CA ARG A 606 -21.17 18.35 -54.95
C ARG A 606 -21.00 19.82 -55.30
N MET A 607 -20.31 20.59 -54.44
CA MET A 607 -19.98 21.98 -54.72
C MET A 607 -19.10 22.14 -55.97
N GLN A 608 -18.24 21.15 -56.29
CA GLN A 608 -17.46 21.12 -57.53
C GLN A 608 -18.32 20.82 -58.77
N LYS A 609 -19.32 19.93 -58.67
CA LYS A 609 -20.31 19.67 -59.74
C LYS A 609 -21.24 20.87 -59.94
N GLU A 610 -21.71 21.49 -58.87
CA GLU A 610 -22.45 22.75 -58.90
C GLU A 610 -21.59 23.87 -59.54
N LEU A 611 -20.31 23.99 -59.17
CA LEU A 611 -19.37 24.91 -59.82
C LEU A 611 -19.08 24.56 -61.28
N SER A 612 -19.08 23.29 -61.70
CA SER A 612 -18.91 22.94 -63.12
C SER A 612 -20.14 23.36 -63.92
N VAL A 613 -21.35 23.03 -63.45
CA VAL A 613 -22.62 23.48 -64.07
C VAL A 613 -22.72 25.01 -64.10
N CYS A 614 -22.30 25.72 -63.04
CA CYS A 614 -22.23 27.18 -63.04
C CYS A 614 -21.15 27.75 -63.98
N ARG A 615 -20.08 27.01 -64.29
CA ARG A 615 -19.06 27.39 -65.30
C ARG A 615 -19.53 27.08 -66.71
N GLU A 616 -20.17 25.94 -66.93
CA GLU A 616 -20.76 25.50 -68.20
C GLU A 616 -21.86 26.48 -68.63
N SER A 617 -22.79 26.83 -67.74
CA SER A 617 -23.80 27.88 -67.99
C SER A 617 -23.18 29.28 -68.17
N ASN A 618 -22.07 29.61 -67.49
CA ASN A 618 -21.32 30.85 -67.79
C ASN A 618 -20.66 30.83 -69.17
N LEU A 619 -20.18 29.68 -69.64
CA LEU A 619 -19.62 29.51 -70.98
C LEU A 619 -20.74 29.58 -72.04
N GLU A 620 -21.89 28.97 -71.77
CA GLU A 620 -23.07 29.05 -72.63
C GLU A 620 -23.64 30.48 -72.70
N LEU A 621 -23.69 31.21 -71.59
CA LEU A 621 -24.06 32.63 -71.56
C LEU A 621 -23.02 33.52 -72.27
N LYS A 622 -21.73 33.17 -72.20
CA LYS A 622 -20.68 33.85 -72.98
C LYS A 622 -20.76 33.55 -74.48
N ALA A 623 -21.16 32.34 -74.87
CA ALA A 623 -21.46 31.98 -76.25
C ALA A 623 -22.66 32.79 -76.74
N LYS A 624 -23.80 32.75 -76.04
CA LYS A 624 -24.99 33.58 -76.34
C LYS A 624 -24.68 35.09 -76.38
N LEU A 625 -23.73 35.57 -75.57
CA LEU A 625 -23.24 36.95 -75.61
C LEU A 625 -22.33 37.22 -76.83
N ALA A 626 -21.53 36.25 -77.29
CA ALA A 626 -20.81 36.32 -78.56
C ALA A 626 -21.80 36.33 -79.73
N ASP A 627 -22.74 35.38 -79.78
CA ASP A 627 -23.79 35.27 -80.81
C ASP A 627 -24.62 36.56 -80.93
N THR A 628 -25.02 37.15 -79.79
CA THR A 628 -25.76 38.42 -79.80
C THR A 628 -24.90 39.63 -80.17
N ASN A 629 -23.59 39.61 -79.91
CA ASN A 629 -22.66 40.62 -80.43
C ASN A 629 -22.40 40.43 -81.94
N GLU A 630 -22.36 39.20 -82.44
CA GLU A 630 -22.25 38.90 -83.87
C GLU A 630 -23.54 39.27 -84.63
N LEU A 631 -24.72 38.95 -84.08
CA LEU A 631 -26.00 39.45 -84.59
C LEU A 631 -26.08 40.98 -84.58
N LYS A 632 -25.55 41.64 -83.53
CA LYS A 632 -25.48 43.10 -83.45
C LYS A 632 -24.48 43.69 -84.45
N ALA A 633 -23.37 43.00 -84.73
CA ALA A 633 -22.44 43.35 -85.80
C ALA A 633 -23.09 43.18 -87.17
N SER A 634 -23.78 42.06 -87.40
CA SER A 634 -24.55 41.76 -88.61
C SER A 634 -25.62 42.82 -88.90
N ILE A 635 -26.44 43.17 -87.90
CA ILE A 635 -27.42 44.27 -87.98
C ILE A 635 -26.71 45.59 -88.32
N LYS A 636 -25.61 45.93 -87.63
CA LYS A 636 -24.87 47.17 -87.91
C LYS A 636 -24.26 47.18 -89.31
N THR A 637 -23.78 46.05 -89.83
CA THR A 637 -23.32 45.94 -91.22
C THR A 637 -24.47 45.99 -92.23
N LEU A 638 -25.68 45.51 -91.86
CA LEU A 638 -26.89 45.61 -92.67
C LEU A 638 -27.40 47.07 -92.73
N GLU A 639 -27.30 47.80 -91.63
CA GLU A 639 -27.58 49.25 -91.57
C GLU A 639 -26.55 50.05 -92.37
N GLN A 640 -25.25 49.73 -92.24
CA GLN A 640 -24.19 50.35 -93.03
C GLN A 640 -24.32 50.05 -94.53
N THR A 641 -24.64 48.81 -94.93
CA THR A 641 -24.85 48.48 -96.34
C THR A 641 -26.12 49.14 -96.91
N LYS A 642 -27.22 49.23 -96.15
CA LYS A 642 -28.38 50.05 -96.53
C LYS A 642 -28.04 51.54 -96.70
N ALA A 643 -27.25 52.11 -95.78
CA ALA A 643 -26.80 53.49 -95.88
C ALA A 643 -25.87 53.70 -97.10
N ILE A 644 -24.98 52.75 -97.40
CA ILE A 644 -24.13 52.76 -98.60
C ILE A 644 -24.98 52.60 -99.88
N GLU A 645 -26.01 51.75 -99.87
CA GLU A 645 -26.96 51.63 -100.98
C GLU A 645 -27.73 52.94 -101.22
N ASP A 646 -28.24 53.60 -100.18
CA ASP A 646 -28.99 54.83 -100.35
C ASP A 646 -28.08 56.01 -100.72
N LEU A 647 -26.84 56.02 -100.23
CA LEU A 647 -25.78 56.90 -100.73
C LEU A 647 -25.47 56.61 -102.20
N ASN A 648 -25.36 55.36 -102.64
CA ASN A 648 -25.17 54.99 -104.05
C ASN A 648 -26.38 55.38 -104.91
N LYS A 649 -27.62 55.17 -104.45
CA LYS A 649 -28.84 55.67 -105.11
C LYS A 649 -28.85 57.20 -105.20
N SER A 650 -28.23 57.91 -104.26
CA SER A 650 -28.05 59.36 -104.31
C SER A 650 -26.92 59.78 -105.27
N ARG A 651 -25.80 59.04 -105.28
CA ARG A 651 -24.68 59.19 -106.22
C ARG A 651 -25.16 59.00 -107.64
N ASP A 652 -25.95 57.97 -107.93
CA ASP A 652 -26.44 57.69 -109.28
C ASP A 652 -27.49 58.71 -109.75
N LYS A 653 -28.21 59.36 -108.82
CA LYS A 653 -29.03 60.54 -109.11
C LYS A 653 -28.15 61.76 -109.41
N LEU A 654 -27.07 61.97 -108.65
CA LEU A 654 -26.07 63.02 -108.90
C LEU A 654 -25.33 62.78 -110.23
N GLU A 655 -24.95 61.55 -110.56
CA GLU A 655 -24.33 61.16 -111.82
C GLU A 655 -25.30 61.40 -112.99
N LYS A 656 -26.58 61.01 -112.86
CA LYS A 656 -27.62 61.31 -113.86
C LYS A 656 -27.96 62.81 -113.96
N MET A 657 -27.67 63.61 -112.95
CA MET A 657 -27.75 65.07 -113.03
C MET A 657 -26.48 65.68 -113.63
N LYS A 658 -25.30 65.16 -113.30
CA LYS A 658 -24.01 65.50 -113.89
C LYS A 658 -24.03 65.19 -115.39
N GLU A 659 -24.44 64.00 -115.83
CA GLU A 659 -24.66 63.67 -117.23
C GLU A 659 -25.62 64.66 -117.92
N LYS A 660 -26.69 65.10 -117.25
CA LYS A 660 -27.63 66.10 -117.80
C LYS A 660 -27.01 67.49 -117.87
N VAL A 661 -26.12 67.84 -116.94
CA VAL A 661 -25.34 69.08 -116.96
C VAL A 661 -24.23 69.01 -118.00
N GLU A 662 -23.55 67.87 -118.18
CA GLU A 662 -22.53 67.63 -119.21
C GLU A 662 -23.15 67.58 -120.60
N LYS A 663 -24.32 66.94 -120.78
CA LYS A 663 -25.08 66.99 -122.04
C LYS A 663 -25.54 68.41 -122.37
N LYS A 664 -25.95 69.20 -121.36
CA LYS A 664 -26.22 70.64 -121.54
C LYS A 664 -24.95 71.47 -121.79
N LEU A 665 -23.84 71.15 -121.14
CA LEU A 665 -22.55 71.82 -121.32
C LEU A 665 -22.00 71.55 -122.71
N MET A 666 -22.13 70.32 -123.22
CA MET A 666 -21.77 69.94 -124.58
C MET A 666 -22.73 70.55 -125.61
N SER A 667 -24.03 70.68 -125.31
CA SER A 667 -24.96 71.46 -126.12
C SER A 667 -24.48 72.91 -126.23
N VAL A 668 -24.35 73.61 -125.09
CA VAL A 668 -23.88 75.01 -125.00
C VAL A 668 -22.48 75.18 -125.59
N ARG A 669 -21.61 74.16 -125.53
CA ARG A 669 -20.30 74.16 -126.17
C ARG A 669 -20.41 74.01 -127.69
N SER A 670 -21.27 73.16 -128.21
CA SER A 670 -21.52 73.09 -129.67
C SER A 670 -22.27 74.32 -130.20
N GLU A 671 -23.12 74.95 -129.38
CA GLU A 671 -23.74 76.24 -129.63
C GLU A 671 -22.69 77.37 -129.63
N LEU A 672 -21.71 77.32 -128.72
CA LEU A 672 -20.56 78.23 -128.70
C LEU A 672 -19.61 78.00 -129.89
N ASP A 673 -19.30 76.74 -130.22
CA ASP A 673 -18.41 76.39 -131.34
C ASP A 673 -19.04 76.79 -132.68
N THR A 674 -20.36 76.62 -132.83
CA THR A 674 -21.11 77.11 -134.01
C THR A 674 -21.28 78.62 -134.02
N ALA A 675 -21.44 79.28 -132.86
CA ALA A 675 -21.39 80.73 -132.76
C ALA A 675 -19.99 81.30 -133.05
N GLU A 676 -18.91 80.58 -132.71
CA GLU A 676 -17.54 80.95 -133.04
C GLU A 676 -17.23 80.70 -134.52
N HIS A 677 -17.75 79.63 -135.11
CA HIS A 677 -17.68 79.40 -136.56
C HIS A 677 -18.46 80.47 -137.32
N GLY A 678 -19.69 80.76 -136.89
CA GLY A 678 -20.51 81.86 -137.40
C GLY A 678 -19.81 83.21 -137.27
N ALA A 679 -19.21 83.52 -136.11
CA ALA A 679 -18.44 84.76 -135.90
C ALA A 679 -17.12 84.79 -136.69
N LYS A 680 -16.53 83.65 -137.04
CA LYS A 680 -15.36 83.56 -137.94
C LYS A 680 -15.76 83.78 -139.39
N GLU A 681 -16.81 83.11 -139.85
CA GLU A 681 -17.41 83.35 -141.17
C GLU A 681 -17.88 84.81 -141.29
N ASP A 682 -18.58 85.37 -140.30
CA ASP A 682 -18.99 86.78 -140.31
C ASP A 682 -17.79 87.73 -140.22
N LYS A 683 -16.66 87.33 -139.63
CA LYS A 683 -15.39 88.09 -139.66
C LYS A 683 -14.62 87.94 -140.98
N GLU A 684 -15.00 86.99 -141.84
CA GLU A 684 -14.43 86.79 -143.17
C GLU A 684 -15.33 87.37 -144.26
N ARG A 685 -16.65 87.20 -144.14
CA ARG A 685 -17.67 87.99 -144.85
C ARG A 685 -17.49 89.47 -144.53
N ALA A 686 -17.32 89.89 -143.27
CA ALA A 686 -16.99 91.26 -142.93
C ALA A 686 -15.61 91.70 -143.42
N ARG A 687 -14.66 90.80 -143.73
CA ARG A 687 -13.40 91.21 -144.38
C ARG A 687 -13.58 91.44 -145.88
N HIS A 688 -14.21 90.52 -146.61
CA HIS A 688 -14.57 90.75 -148.02
C HIS A 688 -15.52 91.94 -148.19
N MET A 689 -16.45 92.12 -147.24
CA MET A 689 -17.37 93.25 -147.19
C MET A 689 -16.69 94.54 -146.70
N ILE A 690 -15.66 94.51 -145.84
CA ILE A 690 -14.82 95.68 -145.57
C ILE A 690 -13.91 96.00 -146.76
N GLU A 691 -13.54 95.04 -147.59
CA GLU A 691 -12.76 95.27 -148.81
C GLU A 691 -13.65 95.95 -149.87
N ALA A 692 -14.86 95.41 -150.10
CA ALA A 692 -15.91 96.04 -150.90
C ALA A 692 -16.33 97.42 -150.34
N VAL A 693 -16.54 97.53 -149.02
CA VAL A 693 -16.84 98.80 -148.34
C VAL A 693 -15.60 99.68 -148.20
N THR A 694 -14.38 99.26 -148.52
CA THR A 694 -13.23 100.18 -148.65
C THR A 694 -13.17 100.80 -150.06
N SER A 695 -13.69 100.09 -151.07
CA SER A 695 -14.07 100.73 -152.34
C SER A 695 -15.30 101.65 -152.19
N GLU A 696 -16.34 101.23 -151.46
CA GLU A 696 -17.58 102.02 -151.33
C GLU A 696 -17.52 103.12 -150.26
N MET A 697 -16.68 103.04 -149.23
CA MET A 697 -16.48 104.12 -148.24
C MET A 697 -15.67 105.29 -148.85
N LYS A 698 -15.08 105.12 -150.04
CA LYS A 698 -14.60 106.25 -150.86
C LYS A 698 -15.75 106.99 -151.58
N THR A 699 -16.89 106.35 -151.82
CA THR A 699 -18.07 106.96 -152.45
C THR A 699 -19.13 107.40 -151.43
N LEU A 700 -19.38 106.61 -150.38
CA LEU A 700 -20.38 106.82 -149.32
C LEU A 700 -19.90 107.65 -148.12
N LYS A 701 -18.62 108.06 -148.06
CA LYS A 701 -18.18 109.17 -147.17
C LYS A 701 -18.86 110.52 -147.48
N ARG A 702 -19.73 110.57 -148.49
CA ARG A 702 -20.57 111.73 -148.87
C ARG A 702 -22.03 111.64 -148.42
N SER A 703 -22.44 110.61 -147.67
CA SER A 703 -23.84 110.42 -147.27
C SER A 703 -23.99 109.94 -145.82
N LEU A 704 -24.50 110.84 -144.96
CA LEU A 704 -25.33 110.56 -143.77
C LEU A 704 -24.72 109.62 -142.71
N GLU A 705 -24.24 110.06 -141.54
CA GLU A 705 -24.43 111.31 -140.76
C GLU A 705 -25.81 111.49 -140.09
N GLU A 706 -26.76 110.56 -140.21
CA GLU A 706 -28.07 110.66 -139.53
C GLU A 706 -28.56 109.37 -138.81
N ALA A 707 -29.41 109.59 -137.80
CA ALA A 707 -30.34 108.65 -137.14
C ALA A 707 -29.82 107.58 -136.14
N GLU A 708 -29.52 108.01 -134.90
CA GLU A 708 -29.41 107.16 -133.70
C GLU A 708 -30.77 106.61 -133.13
N LYS A 709 -30.69 105.66 -132.15
CA LYS A 709 -31.37 105.61 -130.79
C LYS A 709 -32.37 104.45 -130.39
N ARG A 710 -32.21 103.92 -129.13
CA ARG A 710 -33.13 103.17 -128.16
C ARG A 710 -33.12 101.59 -128.08
N GLU A 711 -33.47 100.81 -127.00
CA GLU A 711 -33.39 100.87 -125.48
C GLU A 711 -33.96 99.62 -124.61
N LYS A 712 -33.40 99.30 -123.39
CA LYS A 712 -33.99 98.78 -122.04
C LYS A 712 -34.62 97.35 -121.69
N ARG A 713 -34.62 96.86 -120.39
CA ARG A 713 -35.61 95.99 -119.53
C ARG A 713 -35.11 94.74 -118.66
N VAL A 714 -35.64 94.43 -117.42
CA VAL A 714 -35.24 93.33 -116.41
C VAL A 714 -36.33 92.86 -115.32
N GLY A 715 -36.22 91.73 -114.50
CA GLY A 715 -37.18 91.24 -113.39
C GLY A 715 -36.73 90.15 -112.29
N ILE A 716 -37.55 89.78 -111.22
CA ILE A 716 -37.24 89.03 -109.90
C ILE A 716 -38.48 88.33 -109.13
N ARG A 717 -38.42 87.27 -108.19
CA ARG A 717 -39.27 86.94 -106.90
C ARG A 717 -39.27 85.47 -106.23
N LYS A 718 -39.86 85.19 -104.98
CA LYS A 718 -39.93 83.87 -104.16
C LYS A 718 -40.89 83.76 -102.87
N ASP A 719 -41.39 82.57 -102.37
CA ASP A 719 -41.73 82.18 -100.90
C ASP A 719 -41.80 80.60 -100.50
N ARG A 720 -42.38 79.86 -99.47
CA ARG A 720 -43.27 79.91 -98.20
C ARG A 720 -43.19 78.63 -97.20
N ARG A 721 -44.06 78.36 -96.14
CA ARG A 721 -44.00 77.20 -95.09
C ARG A 721 -45.29 76.84 -94.19
N GLY A 722 -45.38 75.69 -93.38
CA GLY A 722 -46.47 75.32 -92.35
C GLY A 722 -46.37 73.96 -91.47
N GLY A 723 -47.29 73.59 -90.49
CA GLY A 723 -47.41 72.26 -89.70
C GLY A 723 -48.18 72.14 -88.29
N ARG A 724 -48.63 70.94 -87.73
CA ARG A 724 -49.20 70.65 -86.29
C ARG A 724 -49.54 69.17 -85.72
N MET A 725 -50.48 68.92 -84.73
CA MET A 725 -50.41 67.97 -83.51
C MET A 725 -51.74 67.43 -82.75
N LEU A 726 -51.75 66.34 -81.86
CA LEU A 726 -52.48 66.09 -80.50
C LEU A 726 -53.74 65.10 -80.14
N LYS A 727 -53.68 64.27 -79.00
CA LYS A 727 -54.70 63.76 -77.90
C LYS A 727 -55.67 62.47 -77.79
N HIS A 728 -55.60 61.73 -76.62
CA HIS A 728 -56.60 61.13 -75.59
C HIS A 728 -57.67 59.93 -75.68
N LYS A 729 -57.73 58.98 -74.66
CA LYS A 729 -58.81 58.72 -73.58
C LYS A 729 -59.15 57.24 -73.06
N ARG A 730 -59.37 57.03 -71.71
CA ARG A 730 -59.81 55.83 -70.86
C ARG A 730 -58.74 54.71 -70.60
N GLN A 731 -58.84 53.67 -69.71
CA GLN A 731 -59.92 53.05 -68.84
C GLN A 731 -59.58 52.87 -67.31
N ARG A 732 -59.76 51.67 -66.69
CA ARG A 732 -60.02 51.28 -65.25
C ARG A 732 -60.08 49.68 -65.17
N ASP A 733 -60.63 48.80 -64.29
CA ASP A 733 -61.74 48.65 -63.25
C ASP A 733 -61.41 47.48 -62.20
N ASP A 734 -62.35 46.97 -61.35
CA ASP A 734 -62.20 46.11 -60.09
C ASP A 734 -63.12 44.81 -60.01
N GLY A 735 -63.26 43.89 -59.00
CA GLY A 735 -62.74 43.62 -57.60
C GLY A 735 -63.42 42.39 -56.84
N GLU A 736 -63.11 42.13 -55.53
CA GLU A 736 -63.73 41.27 -54.41
C GLU A 736 -63.64 39.70 -54.23
N GLY A 737 -63.55 39.22 -52.94
CA GLY A 737 -63.88 37.85 -52.44
C GLY A 737 -62.97 37.20 -51.32
N ARG A 738 -63.50 36.64 -50.20
CA ARG A 738 -62.69 36.02 -49.07
C ARG A 738 -63.44 34.96 -48.20
N SER A 739 -62.66 34.09 -47.50
CA SER A 739 -62.96 33.33 -46.24
C SER A 739 -63.49 31.87 -46.28
N GLU A 740 -63.37 31.19 -45.13
CA GLU A 740 -63.36 29.72 -44.91
C GLU A 740 -64.65 29.15 -44.23
N ILE A 741 -64.81 27.81 -44.20
CA ILE A 741 -65.67 27.03 -43.28
C ILE A 741 -65.17 25.55 -43.21
N GLY A 742 -65.21 24.91 -42.02
CA GLY A 742 -65.06 23.44 -41.87
C GLY A 742 -64.57 22.97 -40.49
N SER A 743 -65.33 22.10 -39.79
CA SER A 743 -65.01 21.59 -38.44
C SER A 743 -65.66 20.22 -38.14
N SER A 744 -65.05 19.37 -37.29
CA SER A 744 -65.67 18.14 -36.72
C SER A 744 -64.89 17.48 -35.56
N GLY A 745 -65.59 16.88 -34.58
CA GLY A 745 -65.08 16.03 -33.47
C GLY A 745 -64.57 16.80 -32.22
N GLU A 746 -65.21 16.79 -31.02
CA GLU A 746 -65.44 15.71 -30.02
C GLU A 746 -64.18 15.29 -29.19
N MET A 747 -64.18 15.10 -27.85
CA MET A 747 -65.21 15.22 -26.78
C MET A 747 -64.56 15.26 -25.35
N ARG A 748 -65.15 16.04 -24.40
CA ARG A 748 -65.03 15.98 -22.89
C ARG A 748 -63.64 16.25 -22.24
N ALA A 749 -63.44 16.93 -21.09
CA ALA A 749 -64.19 17.25 -19.84
C ALA A 749 -64.12 16.17 -18.71
N ALA A 750 -64.01 16.47 -17.40
CA ALA A 750 -63.70 17.70 -16.62
C ALA A 750 -63.59 17.39 -15.09
N ASN A 751 -63.30 18.42 -14.26
CA ASN A 751 -63.38 18.51 -12.77
C ASN A 751 -62.15 17.98 -11.98
N LEU A 752 -61.56 18.64 -10.97
CA LEU A 752 -62.01 19.53 -9.86
C LEU A 752 -62.46 18.80 -8.56
N TRP A 753 -61.82 19.19 -7.43
CA TRP A 753 -62.04 18.76 -6.03
C TRP A 753 -62.52 19.96 -5.19
N PRO A 754 -63.22 19.81 -4.04
CA PRO A 754 -62.52 20.03 -2.75
C PRO A 754 -63.14 19.41 -1.43
N SER A 755 -62.28 19.04 -0.46
CA SER A 755 -62.28 19.38 1.02
C SER A 755 -63.56 19.23 1.93
N PRO A 756 -63.51 19.44 3.28
CA PRO A 756 -62.59 18.95 4.35
C PRO A 756 -63.31 18.50 5.70
N ILE A 757 -62.53 18.31 6.80
CA ILE A 757 -62.88 18.40 8.27
C ILE A 757 -63.07 17.13 9.17
N VAL A 758 -62.03 16.87 10.00
CA VAL A 758 -61.89 16.54 11.47
C VAL A 758 -63.03 15.86 12.31
N ILE A 759 -62.70 14.84 13.15
CA ILE A 759 -62.89 14.75 14.66
C ILE A 759 -62.68 13.34 15.34
N LYS A 760 -61.62 13.25 16.18
CA LYS A 760 -61.44 12.63 17.55
C LYS A 760 -61.73 11.14 17.98
N HIS A 761 -60.65 10.51 18.50
CA HIS A 761 -60.52 9.56 19.67
C HIS A 761 -61.16 8.14 19.58
N THR A 762 -60.81 7.08 20.36
CA THR A 762 -60.09 6.92 21.66
C THR A 762 -59.28 5.59 21.79
N LYS A 763 -58.24 5.54 22.68
CA LYS A 763 -57.76 4.40 23.55
C LYS A 763 -57.32 3.06 22.87
N LYS A 764 -56.32 2.28 23.34
CA LYS A 764 -55.52 2.26 24.59
C LYS A 764 -54.22 1.42 24.41
N ASN A 765 -53.08 1.87 24.97
CA ASN A 765 -51.88 1.11 25.42
C ASN A 765 -51.07 0.29 24.38
N SER A 766 -49.76 -0.01 24.52
CA SER A 766 -48.81 0.14 25.65
C SER A 766 -47.47 0.81 25.22
N PRO A 767 -46.60 1.25 26.16
CA PRO A 767 -45.62 2.31 25.88
C PRO A 767 -44.15 1.86 25.71
N ALA A 768 -43.41 2.65 24.94
CA ALA A 768 -41.97 2.88 25.07
C ALA A 768 -41.66 4.35 24.74
N LEU A 769 -40.57 4.92 25.27
CA LEU A 769 -40.14 6.33 25.10
C LEU A 769 -40.94 7.40 25.89
N SER A 770 -41.00 7.28 27.22
CA SER A 770 -41.13 8.44 28.11
C SER A 770 -40.64 8.15 29.53
N LEU A 771 -39.33 8.21 29.76
CA LEU A 771 -38.76 8.38 31.10
C LEU A 771 -38.44 9.87 31.30
N THR A 772 -38.81 10.44 32.44
CA THR A 772 -38.35 11.79 32.80
C THR A 772 -36.88 11.77 33.25
N ALA A 773 -36.23 12.94 33.28
CA ALA A 773 -34.83 13.05 33.69
C ALA A 773 -34.60 12.43 35.08
N ASP A 774 -35.48 12.70 36.04
CA ASP A 774 -35.38 12.18 37.41
C ASP A 774 -35.51 10.64 37.46
N GLN A 775 -36.42 10.07 36.67
CA GLN A 775 -36.57 8.61 36.57
C GLN A 775 -35.33 7.96 35.95
N MET A 776 -34.67 8.63 35.01
CA MET A 776 -33.41 8.16 34.43
C MET A 776 -32.23 8.30 35.41
N VAL A 777 -32.24 9.33 36.27
CA VAL A 777 -31.25 9.51 37.34
C VAL A 777 -31.43 8.46 38.45
N SER A 778 -32.65 8.20 38.92
CA SER A 778 -32.91 7.12 39.89
C SER A 778 -32.47 5.76 39.35
N ALA A 779 -32.78 5.44 38.08
CA ALA A 779 -32.35 4.21 37.43
C ALA A 779 -30.82 4.10 37.20
N LEU A 780 -30.08 5.20 37.31
CA LEU A 780 -28.61 5.20 37.29
C LEU A 780 -28.01 5.07 38.69
N LEU A 781 -28.68 5.59 39.73
CA LEU A 781 -28.28 5.44 41.13
C LEU A 781 -28.55 4.00 41.64
N ASP A 782 -29.70 3.42 41.31
CA ASP A 782 -30.01 1.98 41.54
C ASP A 782 -29.12 1.02 40.71
N ALA A 783 -28.20 1.58 39.92
CA ALA A 783 -27.26 0.86 39.08
C ALA A 783 -25.79 1.17 39.43
N GLU A 784 -25.47 1.64 40.64
CA GLU A 784 -24.07 1.70 41.07
C GLU A 784 -23.49 0.27 41.22
N PRO A 785 -22.33 -0.07 40.61
CA PRO A 785 -21.77 -1.41 40.68
C PRO A 785 -21.18 -1.69 42.08
N PRO A 786 -21.40 -2.89 42.66
CA PRO A 786 -20.88 -3.23 43.98
C PRO A 786 -19.35 -3.27 44.00
N ILE A 787 -18.76 -2.86 45.13
CA ILE A 787 -17.31 -2.95 45.35
C ILE A 787 -16.93 -4.43 45.45
N ILE A 788 -16.10 -4.90 44.50
CA ILE A 788 -15.65 -6.28 44.44
C ILE A 788 -14.36 -6.43 45.26
N TYR A 789 -14.41 -7.27 46.29
CA TYR A 789 -13.24 -7.63 47.09
C TYR A 789 -12.61 -8.92 46.56
N SER A 790 -11.29 -9.04 46.72
CA SER A 790 -10.58 -10.29 46.50
C SER A 790 -10.92 -11.28 47.63
N GLU A 791 -11.71 -12.30 47.32
CA GLU A 791 -11.99 -13.46 48.20
C GLU A 791 -10.75 -14.37 48.34
N TYR A 792 -9.61 -13.81 48.72
CA TYR A 792 -8.38 -14.56 48.94
C TYR A 792 -8.37 -15.17 50.34
N ASP A 793 -8.17 -16.48 50.40
CA ASP A 793 -7.90 -17.21 51.64
C ASP A 793 -6.45 -16.95 52.10
N PRO A 794 -6.22 -16.20 53.20
CA PRO A 794 -4.88 -15.85 53.66
C PRO A 794 -4.10 -17.05 54.23
N THR A 795 -4.72 -18.23 54.37
CA THR A 795 -4.03 -19.45 54.81
C THR A 795 -3.26 -20.15 53.68
N ARG A 796 -3.50 -19.78 52.41
CA ARG A 796 -2.74 -20.31 51.26
C ARG A 796 -1.44 -19.52 51.02
N PRO A 797 -0.36 -20.19 50.59
CA PRO A 797 0.84 -19.50 50.13
C PRO A 797 0.58 -18.81 48.78
N PHE A 798 1.06 -17.56 48.65
CA PHE A 798 1.04 -16.85 47.39
C PHE A 798 2.00 -17.50 46.38
N SER A 799 1.48 -17.86 45.21
CA SER A 799 2.28 -18.30 44.05
C SER A 799 1.90 -17.46 42.84
N GLU A 800 2.76 -17.41 41.82
CA GLU A 800 2.48 -16.71 40.56
C GLU A 800 1.17 -17.20 39.91
N ALA A 801 0.97 -18.53 39.84
CA ALA A 801 -0.27 -19.13 39.35
C ALA A 801 -1.49 -18.79 40.23
N SER A 802 -1.32 -18.71 41.56
CA SER A 802 -2.39 -18.26 42.47
C SER A 802 -2.75 -16.79 42.23
N MET A 803 -1.76 -15.92 42.04
CA MET A 803 -1.93 -14.48 41.81
C MET A 803 -2.60 -14.21 40.46
N MET A 804 -2.13 -14.87 39.39
CA MET A 804 -2.77 -14.80 38.07
C MET A 804 -4.21 -15.32 38.13
N GLY A 805 -4.45 -16.45 38.80
CA GLY A 805 -5.80 -16.98 39.00
C GLY A 805 -6.74 -16.02 39.76
N LEU A 806 -6.24 -15.33 40.79
CA LEU A 806 -7.02 -14.32 41.51
C LEU A 806 -7.37 -13.13 40.62
N LEU A 807 -6.38 -12.58 39.92
CA LEU A 807 -6.56 -11.43 39.02
C LEU A 807 -7.52 -11.76 37.87
N THR A 808 -7.43 -12.96 37.28
CA THR A 808 -8.39 -13.44 36.27
C THR A 808 -9.81 -13.54 36.84
N ASN A 809 -10.00 -14.18 38.00
CA ASN A 809 -11.32 -14.28 38.63
C ASN A 809 -11.92 -12.91 38.99
N LEU A 810 -11.08 -11.94 39.37
CA LEU A 810 -11.52 -10.57 39.69
C LEU A 810 -11.92 -9.81 38.43
N ALA A 811 -11.16 -9.94 37.34
CA ALA A 811 -11.47 -9.37 36.03
C ALA A 811 -12.75 -9.98 35.43
N ASP A 812 -12.95 -11.30 35.51
CA ASP A 812 -14.18 -11.96 35.05
C ASP A 812 -15.40 -11.50 35.85
N ARG A 813 -15.28 -11.34 37.19
CA ARG A 813 -16.33 -10.75 38.02
C ARG A 813 -16.64 -9.32 37.62
N GLU A 814 -15.64 -8.44 37.47
CA GLU A 814 -15.86 -7.07 37.00
C GLU A 814 -16.55 -7.03 35.62
N LEU A 815 -16.14 -7.89 34.70
CA LEU A 815 -16.70 -7.99 33.36
C LEU A 815 -18.17 -8.46 33.39
N VAL A 816 -18.51 -9.45 34.22
CA VAL A 816 -19.91 -9.87 34.45
C VAL A 816 -20.75 -8.75 35.07
N HIS A 817 -20.21 -8.02 36.05
CA HIS A 817 -20.90 -6.87 36.66
C HIS A 817 -21.10 -5.73 35.65
N MET A 818 -20.11 -5.40 34.81
CA MET A 818 -20.25 -4.40 33.74
C MET A 818 -21.26 -4.83 32.66
N ILE A 819 -21.32 -6.12 32.30
CA ILE A 819 -22.32 -6.64 31.36
C ILE A 819 -23.74 -6.54 31.96
N ASN A 820 -23.91 -6.90 33.23
CA ASN A 820 -25.22 -6.82 33.88
C ASN A 820 -25.65 -5.36 34.18
N TRP A 821 -24.70 -4.45 34.39
CA TRP A 821 -24.93 -3.00 34.41
C TRP A 821 -25.42 -2.50 33.04
N ALA A 822 -24.71 -2.82 31.96
CA ALA A 822 -25.05 -2.39 30.60
C ALA A 822 -26.44 -2.90 30.15
N LYS A 823 -26.91 -4.05 30.67
CA LYS A 823 -28.28 -4.56 30.42
C LYS A 823 -29.40 -3.76 31.12
N ARG A 824 -29.09 -2.98 32.17
CA ARG A 824 -30.07 -2.20 32.93
C ARG A 824 -30.32 -0.79 32.40
N VAL A 825 -29.41 -0.24 31.58
CA VAL A 825 -29.49 1.15 31.07
C VAL A 825 -30.35 1.22 29.79
N PRO A 826 -31.50 1.93 29.77
CA PRO A 826 -32.35 1.99 28.59
C PRO A 826 -31.85 3.00 27.56
N GLY A 827 -31.40 2.53 26.38
CA GLY A 827 -31.20 3.42 25.22
C GLY A 827 -30.16 2.94 24.19
N LYS A 828 -30.55 2.87 22.91
CA LYS A 828 -29.63 2.53 21.81
C LYS A 828 -28.74 3.72 21.41
N ASN A 829 -27.81 4.11 22.28
CA ASN A 829 -26.60 4.86 21.89
C ASN A 829 -25.43 4.82 22.90
N ALA A 830 -25.41 3.88 23.86
CA ALA A 830 -24.38 3.77 24.90
C ALA A 830 -22.94 3.40 24.43
N LYS A 831 -22.63 3.48 23.12
CA LYS A 831 -21.30 3.13 22.57
C LYS A 831 -20.15 4.01 23.10
N PHE A 832 -20.44 5.26 23.49
CA PHE A 832 -19.39 6.23 23.86
C PHE A 832 -18.73 6.00 25.22
N ASN A 833 -19.44 5.41 26.20
CA ASN A 833 -18.87 5.14 27.53
C ASN A 833 -18.22 3.76 27.65
N PHE A 834 -18.67 2.76 26.88
CA PHE A 834 -18.11 1.41 26.90
C PHE A 834 -16.62 1.41 26.49
N LEU A 835 -16.27 2.19 25.46
CA LEU A 835 -14.89 2.35 24.98
C LEU A 835 -13.95 3.03 25.99
N LYS A 836 -14.44 3.98 26.82
CA LYS A 836 -13.59 4.66 27.81
C LYS A 836 -13.18 3.74 28.97
N LYS A 837 -14.07 2.87 29.47
CA LYS A 837 -13.69 1.86 30.49
C LYS A 837 -12.82 0.76 29.91
N PHE A 838 -13.09 0.29 28.69
CA PHE A 838 -12.21 -0.67 28.01
C PHE A 838 -10.78 -0.13 27.82
N SER A 839 -10.63 1.16 27.50
CA SER A 839 -9.31 1.81 27.40
C SER A 839 -8.54 1.75 28.72
N TYR A 840 -9.19 1.98 29.87
CA TYR A 840 -8.52 1.90 31.18
C TYR A 840 -8.05 0.49 31.51
N ILE A 841 -8.88 -0.53 31.27
CA ILE A 841 -8.51 -1.94 31.49
C ILE A 841 -7.37 -2.36 30.55
N PHE A 842 -7.42 -1.94 29.28
CA PHE A 842 -6.36 -2.24 28.31
C PHE A 842 -5.04 -1.55 28.66
N ILE A 843 -5.08 -0.30 29.16
CA ILE A 843 -3.89 0.41 29.67
C ILE A 843 -3.34 -0.31 30.91
N PHE A 844 -4.18 -0.76 31.84
CA PHE A 844 -3.75 -1.47 33.04
C PHE A 844 -3.07 -2.81 32.71
N LEU A 845 -3.63 -3.57 31.76
CA LEU A 845 -3.04 -4.83 31.28
C LEU A 845 -1.73 -4.63 30.53
N ASN A 846 -1.62 -3.65 29.63
CA ASN A 846 -0.37 -3.39 28.91
C ASN A 846 0.74 -2.90 29.87
N SER A 847 0.40 -2.02 30.82
CA SER A 847 1.33 -1.53 31.85
C SER A 847 1.83 -2.63 32.79
N PHE A 848 1.15 -3.77 32.85
CA PHE A 848 1.58 -4.94 33.62
C PHE A 848 2.47 -5.88 32.81
N THR A 849 2.30 -5.96 31.48
CA THR A 849 3.21 -6.73 30.60
C THR A 849 4.56 -6.05 30.35
N ASP A 850 4.67 -4.73 30.52
CA ASP A 850 5.95 -4.01 30.54
C ASP A 850 6.68 -4.10 31.91
N CYS A 851 6.13 -4.87 32.87
CA CYS A 851 6.60 -4.94 34.26
C CYS A 851 6.93 -6.39 34.71
N ILE A 852 7.10 -7.32 33.76
CA ILE A 852 7.53 -8.72 33.93
C ILE A 852 8.82 -8.95 33.13
#